data_AF-A0A085WR49-F1
#
_entry.id   AF-A0A085WR49-F1
#
_cell.length_a   1.000
_cell.length_b   1.000
_cell.length_c   1.000
_cell.angle_alpha   90.00
_cell.angle_beta   90.00
_cell.angle_gamma   90.00
#
_symmetry.space_group_name_H-M   'P 1'
#
loop_
_entity.id
_entity.type
_entity.pdbx_description
1 polymer ?
#
loop_
_entity_poly.entity_id
_entity_poly.type
_entity_poly.pdbx_seq_one_letter_code
_entity_poly.pdbx_strand_id
1 'polypeptide(L)'
;MPEFHELAPGTHIADRFTVEALAGQGGMGAVYRAQDTLTGRRVALKLLHAVTSPEAVYRFNREAILLAELRHPAIVSYVAHGSTRRSQPFLAMAWIDGEDLAQRLRTKPLRLPESVALLRRSAEALAFAHQQGIIHRDIKPSNLFLRGGRADDVVVLDFGLARYAMPTLVGVTRRQGAIGSPGYMAPEQASNQPEILPGADIFSLGCVLYECLTGESPFAAPTFAAALDRLLFGHPAPLEALRPGLPPGLQVLVDRMLDKDPRRRLPDAASLLTALSALESIPDLLLPDSRIGVAQSRAADPEPQLMSLVRVAFPVGTASPGAESPQERATRDAVRATLLSHGAQVEALPDGSLLGVVELERGTAADQSALAARSALALKARWPELRVVAATGVGVFQGALLAGPAPDRAEWLLSHLEKNPAAASPALLDDVTAGLLDAGFELSKVARGLIRLQGERRERGGPRSLLGRPTPFVGRDQERALLELTLTTCADEPTARAMLVTGSVGAGKSRLVEEFLRRVEHREPPVQVLWSQGDPLEVGTSYGLASRALRHVCGISKADDLETSRARLAERVGKHLPADQARDVAMFLGELCALPFPEEDHAQLRAARSDPRRMSEQVSRALVSFLRAECAQGTVLWVLEDLHWSDAATIRLLDEVLRELAEQPLMVLAAARPEVKELFPALWSRFLQELPLRGLSPKAGTRLVQELLGTKAAPDEVALLVDRSMGNALFLEEMIRSTAEGSSDQTPGSVLAILLSSLQRLSPNLRKVLRAASLFGPTFWVGGLKALLENQLSEEELTQSLRQLVDLEVVQLQPTSRFSGETEYRFRQLAVRDAAYSLVPDSLRPTWQRQASAWVDGAGTGTRAR
;
A
#
# COMPACT_ATOMS: atom_id res chain seq x y z
N MET A 1 34.03 7.47 -15.26
CA MET A 1 34.48 7.21 -13.87
C MET A 1 35.98 7.45 -13.85
N PRO A 2 36.56 8.28 -12.98
CA PRO A 2 37.98 8.13 -12.66
C PRO A 2 38.13 6.76 -12.01
N GLU A 3 39.02 5.92 -12.53
CA GLU A 3 39.27 4.58 -12.00
C GLU A 3 39.73 4.69 -10.55
N PHE A 4 38.90 4.19 -9.62
CA PHE A 4 39.35 3.98 -8.25
C PHE A 4 40.28 2.78 -8.25
N HIS A 5 41.59 3.01 -8.11
CA HIS A 5 42.54 1.94 -7.90
C HIS A 5 42.49 1.49 -6.44
N GLU A 6 42.01 0.28 -6.21
CA GLU A 6 42.11 -0.38 -4.91
C GLU A 6 43.57 -0.41 -4.44
N LEU A 7 43.81 0.02 -3.20
CA LEU A 7 45.15 0.00 -2.62
C LEU A 7 45.57 -1.45 -2.35
N ALA A 8 46.74 -1.84 -2.85
CA ALA A 8 47.30 -3.17 -2.60
C ALA A 8 47.61 -3.37 -1.11
N PRO A 9 47.42 -4.59 -0.57
CA PRO A 9 47.90 -4.95 0.76
C PRO A 9 49.40 -4.63 0.92
N GLY A 10 49.78 -4.06 2.07
CA GLY A 10 51.13 -3.55 2.33
C GLY A 10 51.36 -2.09 1.93
N THR A 11 50.40 -1.43 1.29
CA THR A 11 50.52 0.00 0.97
C THR A 11 50.59 0.84 2.25
N HIS A 12 51.59 1.71 2.34
CA HIS A 12 51.73 2.65 3.47
C HIS A 12 51.02 3.98 3.20
N ILE A 13 50.16 4.39 4.12
CA ILE A 13 49.43 5.66 4.10
C ILE A 13 49.91 6.55 5.25
N ALA A 14 50.23 7.79 4.92
CA ALA A 14 50.74 8.82 5.84
C ALA A 14 51.91 8.33 6.73
N ASP A 15 52.74 7.43 6.18
CA ASP A 15 53.89 6.81 6.85
C ASP A 15 53.56 6.15 8.21
N ARG A 16 52.28 5.84 8.46
CA ARG A 16 51.78 5.30 9.73
C ARG A 16 50.86 4.09 9.57
N PHE A 17 50.05 4.04 8.51
CA PHE A 17 49.04 3.00 8.37
C PHE A 17 49.40 2.06 7.22
N THR A 18 49.56 0.78 7.52
CA THR A 18 49.81 -0.25 6.51
C THR A 18 48.48 -0.90 6.15
N VAL A 19 48.03 -0.75 4.90
CA VAL A 19 46.76 -1.33 4.41
C VAL A 19 46.83 -2.85 4.42
N GLU A 20 45.83 -3.51 5.03
CA GLU A 20 45.69 -4.97 4.99
C GLU A 20 44.69 -5.42 3.92
N ALA A 21 43.50 -4.82 3.90
CA ALA A 21 42.41 -5.19 3.00
C ALA A 21 41.37 -4.05 2.87
N LEU A 22 40.65 -4.00 1.74
CA LEU A 22 39.47 -3.16 1.60
C LEU A 22 38.33 -3.70 2.48
N ALA A 23 37.74 -2.84 3.32
CA ALA A 23 36.64 -3.19 4.21
C ALA A 23 35.27 -2.73 3.66
N GLY A 24 35.24 -1.65 2.89
CA GLY A 24 34.02 -1.16 2.25
C GLY A 24 34.27 0.04 1.34
N GLN A 25 33.40 0.27 0.37
CA GLN A 25 33.50 1.37 -0.58
C GLN A 25 32.16 2.09 -0.70
N GLY A 26 32.17 3.42 -0.70
CA GLY A 26 30.99 4.27 -0.81
C GLY A 26 31.20 5.52 -1.67
N GLY A 27 30.15 6.33 -1.80
CA GLY A 27 30.13 7.49 -2.70
C GLY A 27 31.13 8.61 -2.35
N MET A 28 31.55 8.72 -1.09
CA MET A 28 32.53 9.73 -0.63
C MET A 28 33.95 9.19 -0.46
N GLY A 29 34.15 7.87 -0.44
CA GLY A 29 35.47 7.30 -0.18
C GLY A 29 35.47 5.79 0.00
N ALA A 30 36.61 5.25 0.41
CA ALA A 30 36.79 3.84 0.74
C ALA A 30 37.34 3.68 2.16
N VAL A 31 36.91 2.61 2.83
CA VAL A 31 37.37 2.23 4.17
C VAL A 31 38.23 0.98 4.05
N TYR A 32 39.44 1.04 4.58
CA TYR A 32 40.39 -0.05 4.60
C TYR A 32 40.61 -0.55 6.02
N ARG A 33 40.75 -1.86 6.19
CA ARG A 33 41.40 -2.40 7.38
C ARG A 33 42.89 -2.16 7.24
N ALA A 34 43.51 -1.52 8.22
CA ALA A 34 44.93 -1.20 8.23
C ALA A 34 45.55 -1.45 9.62
N GLN A 35 46.86 -1.64 9.66
CA GLN A 35 47.62 -1.70 10.90
C GLN A 35 48.28 -0.34 11.16
N ASP A 36 48.08 0.21 12.36
CA ASP A 36 48.82 1.38 12.82
C ASP A 36 50.23 0.95 13.27
N THR A 37 51.27 1.37 12.53
CA THR A 37 52.66 0.97 12.80
C THR A 37 53.20 1.53 14.12
N LEU A 38 52.58 2.59 14.67
CA LEU A 38 52.99 3.15 15.96
C LEU A 38 52.46 2.35 17.15
N THR A 39 51.22 1.86 17.05
CA THR A 39 50.54 1.18 18.18
C THR A 39 50.43 -0.33 18.00
N GLY A 40 50.70 -0.85 16.80
CA GLY A 40 50.52 -2.25 16.40
C GLY A 40 49.05 -2.67 16.26
N ARG A 41 48.08 -1.79 16.55
CA ARG A 41 46.65 -2.09 16.57
C ARG A 41 46.04 -1.97 15.18
N ARG A 42 44.95 -2.71 14.95
CA ARG A 42 44.13 -2.58 13.74
C ARG A 42 43.25 -1.33 13.82
N VAL A 43 43.14 -0.65 12.69
CA VAL A 43 42.32 0.55 12.50
C VAL A 43 41.47 0.41 11.23
N ALA A 44 40.30 1.07 11.24
CA ALA A 44 39.55 1.37 10.04
C ALA A 44 40.04 2.71 9.48
N LEU A 45 40.59 2.69 8.27
CA LEU A 45 41.17 3.84 7.58
C LEU A 45 40.24 4.29 6.45
N LYS A 46 39.48 5.35 6.69
CA LYS A 46 38.58 5.98 5.70
C LYS A 46 39.37 6.98 4.87
N LEU A 47 39.41 6.79 3.55
CA LEU A 47 40.08 7.63 2.57
C LEU A 47 39.04 8.26 1.62
N LEU A 48 39.05 9.59 1.52
CA LEU A 48 38.21 10.34 0.57
C LEU A 48 38.68 10.12 -0.87
N HIS A 49 37.81 10.09 -1.87
CA HIS A 49 38.25 9.94 -3.27
C HIS A 49 39.16 11.10 -3.73
N ALA A 50 40.07 10.84 -4.67
CA ALA A 50 41.02 11.85 -5.15
C ALA A 50 40.34 13.03 -5.89
N VAL A 51 39.14 12.81 -6.43
CA VAL A 51 38.31 13.84 -7.10
C VAL A 51 37.10 14.12 -6.22
N THR A 52 37.27 14.98 -5.22
CA THR A 52 36.15 15.40 -4.34
C THR A 52 36.09 16.92 -4.22
N SER A 53 34.89 17.48 -4.06
CA SER A 53 34.70 18.92 -3.98
C SER A 53 35.30 19.51 -2.69
N PRO A 54 35.71 20.80 -2.69
CA PRO A 54 36.20 21.48 -1.49
C PRO A 54 35.25 21.38 -0.29
N GLU A 55 33.94 21.38 -0.54
CA GLU A 55 32.91 21.24 0.49
C GLU A 55 32.94 19.85 1.15
N ALA A 56 33.17 18.79 0.37
CA ALA A 56 33.25 17.42 0.91
C ALA A 56 34.51 17.23 1.76
N VAL A 57 35.64 17.81 1.36
CA VAL A 57 36.88 17.82 2.14
C VAL A 57 36.69 18.58 3.44
N TYR A 58 36.06 19.76 3.39
CA TYR A 58 35.74 20.55 4.58
C TYR A 58 34.86 19.78 5.57
N ARG A 59 33.80 19.11 5.09
CA ARG A 59 32.90 18.29 5.92
C ARG A 59 33.64 17.15 6.59
N PHE A 60 34.46 16.42 5.84
CA PHE A 60 35.21 15.28 6.35
C PHE A 60 36.22 15.66 7.43
N ASN A 61 36.97 16.75 7.23
CA ASN A 61 37.89 17.24 8.25
C ASN A 61 37.15 17.68 9.52
N ARG A 62 35.97 18.29 9.37
CA ARG A 62 35.18 18.73 10.52
C ARG A 62 34.57 17.55 11.28
N GLU A 63 34.12 16.51 10.59
CA GLU A 63 33.70 15.23 11.19
C GLU A 63 34.86 14.59 11.97
N ALA A 64 36.07 14.56 11.41
CA ALA A 64 37.25 14.05 12.10
C ALA A 64 37.58 14.83 13.39
N ILE A 65 37.44 16.15 13.37
CA ILE A 65 37.63 17.01 14.54
C ILE A 65 36.60 16.71 15.62
N LEU A 66 35.31 16.64 15.26
CA LEU A 66 34.24 16.33 16.22
C LEU A 66 34.43 14.94 16.84
N LEU A 67 34.78 13.94 16.03
CA LEU A 67 35.02 12.59 16.53
C LEU A 67 36.22 12.52 17.47
N ALA A 68 37.24 13.38 17.30
CA ALA A 68 38.39 13.46 18.18
C ALA A 68 38.04 13.98 19.59
N GLU A 69 36.96 14.76 19.71
CA GLU A 69 36.46 15.30 20.98
C GLU A 69 35.57 14.28 21.73
N LEU A 70 34.96 13.33 21.02
CA LEU A 70 34.04 12.36 21.59
C LEU A 70 34.76 11.12 22.14
N ARG A 71 34.66 10.91 23.46
CA ARG A 71 35.17 9.70 24.14
C ARG A 71 34.05 8.98 24.89
N HIS A 72 33.45 8.00 24.23
CA HIS A 72 32.40 7.17 24.81
C HIS A 72 32.51 5.72 24.32
N PRO A 73 32.27 4.69 25.16
CA PRO A 73 32.41 3.29 24.74
C PRO A 73 31.46 2.85 23.61
N ALA A 74 30.34 3.54 23.43
CA ALA A 74 29.38 3.34 22.35
C ALA A 74 29.53 4.34 21.18
N ILE A 75 30.65 5.08 21.11
CA ILE A 75 31.04 5.89 19.95
C ILE A 75 32.38 5.36 19.44
N VAL A 76 32.54 5.28 18.12
CA VAL A 76 33.80 4.79 17.55
C VAL A 76 34.98 5.67 17.98
N SER A 77 36.06 5.03 18.44
CA SER A 77 37.21 5.76 18.95
C SER A 77 38.04 6.35 17.81
N TYR A 78 38.26 7.66 17.86
CA TYR A 78 39.21 8.36 17.01
C TYR A 78 40.66 7.87 17.24
N VAL A 79 41.44 7.72 16.17
CA VAL A 79 42.88 7.39 16.24
C VAL A 79 43.74 8.50 15.65
N ALA A 80 43.44 8.95 14.43
CA ALA A 80 44.15 10.03 13.75
C ALA A 80 43.35 10.54 12.55
N HIS A 81 43.62 11.76 12.09
CA HIS A 81 43.23 12.22 10.77
C HIS A 81 44.37 13.04 10.14
N GLY A 82 44.30 13.26 8.84
CA GLY A 82 45.30 14.06 8.14
C GLY A 82 45.16 13.97 6.64
N SER A 83 46.25 14.24 5.92
CA SER A 83 46.31 14.10 4.47
C SER A 83 47.45 13.17 4.06
N THR A 84 47.23 12.37 3.01
CA THR A 84 48.28 11.54 2.41
C THR A 84 49.29 12.41 1.66
N ARG A 85 50.40 11.80 1.21
CA ARG A 85 51.38 12.47 0.33
C ARG A 85 50.77 13.01 -0.98
N ARG A 86 49.60 12.51 -1.38
CA ARG A 86 48.84 12.98 -2.55
C ARG A 86 47.73 13.98 -2.17
N SER A 87 47.81 14.58 -0.98
CA SER A 87 46.82 15.54 -0.44
C SER A 87 45.40 14.97 -0.30
N GLN A 88 45.28 13.64 -0.19
CA GLN A 88 44.00 12.96 0.01
C GLN A 88 43.68 12.92 1.51
N PRO A 89 42.52 13.42 1.98
CA PRO A 89 42.17 13.35 3.39
C PRO A 89 41.94 11.91 3.86
N PHE A 90 42.38 11.60 5.08
CA PHE A 90 42.11 10.32 5.73
C PHE A 90 41.64 10.51 7.18
N LEU A 91 40.84 9.56 7.65
CA LEU A 91 40.40 9.42 9.03
C LEU A 91 40.64 7.97 9.46
N ALA A 92 41.50 7.78 10.45
CA ALA A 92 41.76 6.52 11.11
C ALA A 92 40.95 6.45 12.41
N MET A 93 40.18 5.39 12.53
CA MET A 93 39.36 5.09 13.70
C MET A 93 39.61 3.65 14.17
N ALA A 94 39.25 3.31 15.40
CA ALA A 94 39.43 1.96 15.92
C ALA A 94 38.69 0.94 15.03
N TRP A 95 39.37 -0.16 14.69
CA TRP A 95 38.71 -1.27 14.01
C TRP A 95 37.75 -1.98 14.97
N ILE A 96 36.55 -2.30 14.49
CA ILE A 96 35.54 -3.02 15.27
C ILE A 96 35.21 -4.31 14.53
N ASP A 97 35.38 -5.45 15.19
CA ASP A 97 34.96 -6.75 14.66
C ASP A 97 33.46 -6.94 14.90
N GLY A 98 32.70 -7.26 13.84
CA GLY A 98 31.25 -7.39 13.89
C GLY A 98 30.59 -7.07 12.55
N GLU A 99 29.36 -6.57 12.61
CA GLU A 99 28.57 -6.18 11.44
C GLU A 99 27.75 -4.92 11.75
N ASP A 100 27.35 -4.16 10.73
CA ASP A 100 26.40 -3.06 10.91
C ASP A 100 24.96 -3.58 11.09
N LEU A 101 24.10 -2.75 11.70
CA LEU A 101 22.71 -3.12 11.96
C LEU A 101 21.92 -3.35 10.65
N ALA A 102 22.25 -2.67 9.55
CA ALA A 102 21.60 -2.91 8.27
C ALA A 102 21.85 -4.34 7.77
N GLN A 103 23.06 -4.85 7.92
CA GLN A 103 23.42 -6.23 7.60
C GLN A 103 22.72 -7.23 8.54
N ARG A 104 22.69 -6.92 9.84
CA ARG A 104 22.00 -7.75 10.84
C ARG A 104 20.51 -7.90 10.53
N LEU A 105 19.83 -6.80 10.18
CA LEU A 105 18.38 -6.80 9.90
C LEU A 105 18.03 -7.53 8.59
N ARG A 106 18.93 -7.55 7.59
CA ARG A 106 18.73 -8.35 6.35
C ARG A 106 18.75 -9.86 6.61
N THR A 107 19.49 -10.32 7.61
CA THR A 107 19.67 -11.76 7.88
C THR A 107 18.70 -12.27 8.93
N LYS A 108 18.47 -11.51 10.00
CA LYS A 108 17.56 -11.92 11.08
C LYS A 108 17.08 -10.70 11.89
N PRO A 109 15.76 -10.54 12.12
CA PRO A 109 15.22 -9.44 12.91
C PRO A 109 15.69 -9.49 14.38
N LEU A 110 15.65 -8.35 15.06
CA LEU A 110 15.97 -8.27 16.49
C LEU A 110 14.76 -8.66 17.36
N ARG A 111 15.04 -9.35 18.47
CA ARG A 111 14.04 -9.57 19.52
C ARG A 111 13.80 -8.28 20.29
N LEU A 112 12.64 -8.14 20.92
CA LEU A 112 12.31 -6.95 21.71
C LEU A 112 13.40 -6.58 22.75
N PRO A 113 13.96 -7.52 23.55
CA PRO A 113 15.04 -7.17 24.47
C PRO A 113 16.30 -6.65 23.75
N GLU A 114 16.61 -7.20 22.57
CA GLU A 114 17.75 -6.76 21.76
C GLU A 114 17.50 -5.37 21.17
N SER A 115 16.28 -5.08 20.69
CA SER A 115 15.88 -3.77 20.18
C SER A 115 15.93 -2.69 21.27
N VAL A 116 15.47 -3.02 22.50
CA VAL A 116 15.50 -2.11 23.65
C VAL A 116 16.93 -1.87 24.13
N ALA A 117 17.77 -2.91 24.18
CA ALA A 117 19.18 -2.77 24.53
C ALA A 117 19.94 -1.89 23.51
N LEU A 118 19.68 -2.09 22.22
CA LEU A 118 20.24 -1.27 21.14
C LEU A 118 19.80 0.18 21.24
N LEU A 119 18.50 0.42 21.48
CA LEU A 119 17.93 1.75 21.67
C LEU A 119 18.61 2.47 22.84
N ARG A 120 18.68 1.81 23.99
CA ARG A 120 19.31 2.35 25.21
C ARG A 120 20.76 2.74 24.93
N ARG A 121 21.54 1.82 24.40
CA ARG A 121 22.98 2.02 24.19
C ARG A 121 23.28 3.10 23.14
N SER A 122 22.45 3.19 22.09
CA SER A 122 22.52 4.27 21.11
C SER A 122 22.11 5.62 21.71
N ALA A 123 21.07 5.64 22.55
CA ALA A 123 20.63 6.84 23.24
C ALA A 123 21.66 7.35 24.27
N GLU A 124 22.41 6.47 24.95
CA GLU A 124 23.55 6.84 25.80
C GLU A 124 24.65 7.56 25.00
N ALA A 125 25.02 7.02 23.84
CA ALA A 125 26.01 7.65 22.95
C ALA A 125 25.54 9.04 22.47
N LEU A 126 24.29 9.14 22.03
CA LEU A 126 23.70 10.40 21.57
C LEU A 126 23.55 11.41 22.71
N ALA A 127 23.17 10.98 23.91
CA ALA A 127 23.06 11.86 25.07
C ALA A 127 24.41 12.48 25.42
N PHE A 128 25.49 11.69 25.38
CA PHE A 128 26.85 12.17 25.59
C PHE A 128 27.26 13.22 24.54
N ALA A 129 26.91 13.01 23.25
CA ALA A 129 27.19 13.97 22.19
C ALA A 129 26.34 15.25 22.33
N HIS A 130 25.03 15.12 22.60
CA HIS A 130 24.12 16.25 22.77
C HIS A 130 24.52 17.17 23.93
N GLN A 131 25.06 16.63 25.03
CA GLN A 131 25.58 17.41 26.16
C GLN A 131 26.77 18.31 25.76
N GLN A 132 27.49 17.96 24.70
CA GLN A 132 28.59 18.74 24.13
C GLN A 132 28.14 19.63 22.96
N GLY A 133 26.83 19.74 22.73
CA GLY A 133 26.27 20.52 21.62
C GLY A 133 26.45 19.87 20.25
N ILE A 134 26.81 18.58 20.20
CA ILE A 134 27.03 17.82 18.97
C ILE A 134 25.77 17.02 18.64
N ILE A 135 25.24 17.20 17.43
CA ILE A 135 24.08 16.48 16.90
C ILE A 135 24.56 15.66 15.72
N HIS A 136 24.19 14.38 15.65
CA HIS A 136 24.68 13.41 14.68
C HIS A 136 24.08 13.60 13.28
N ARG A 137 22.79 13.90 13.16
CA ARG A 137 22.05 14.25 11.93
C ARG A 137 21.95 13.20 10.82
N ASP A 138 22.49 12.01 11.00
CA ASP A 138 22.47 10.93 9.99
C ASP A 138 22.44 9.55 10.68
N ILE A 139 21.60 9.41 11.71
CA ILE A 139 21.39 8.12 12.35
C ILE A 139 20.59 7.21 11.41
N LYS A 140 21.14 6.02 11.16
CA LYS A 140 20.55 4.99 10.30
C LYS A 140 21.21 3.64 10.60
N PRO A 141 20.63 2.50 10.18
CA PRO A 141 21.17 1.19 10.51
C PRO A 141 22.63 0.96 10.06
N SER A 142 23.07 1.53 8.95
CA SER A 142 24.47 1.39 8.50
C SER A 142 25.49 2.14 9.38
N ASN A 143 25.03 3.09 10.20
CA ASN A 143 25.88 3.87 11.11
C ASN A 143 25.85 3.34 12.56
N LEU A 144 25.17 2.21 12.80
CA LEU A 144 25.10 1.54 14.10
C LEU A 144 25.78 0.18 13.98
N PHE A 145 26.99 0.06 14.51
CA PHE A 145 27.84 -1.12 14.37
C PHE A 145 27.74 -2.04 15.58
N LEU A 146 27.45 -3.32 15.38
CA LEU A 146 27.25 -4.30 16.44
C LEU A 146 28.55 -5.05 16.72
N ARG A 147 29.24 -4.72 17.82
CA ARG A 147 30.50 -5.38 18.17
C ARG A 147 30.25 -6.86 18.50
N GLY A 148 30.91 -7.74 17.76
CA GLY A 148 30.69 -9.19 17.84
C GLY A 148 29.25 -9.62 17.49
N GLY A 149 28.49 -8.79 16.77
CA GLY A 149 27.09 -9.05 16.40
C GLY A 149 26.07 -8.87 17.54
N ARG A 150 26.47 -8.25 18.66
CA ARG A 150 25.61 -8.08 19.84
C ARG A 150 24.91 -6.72 19.84
N ALA A 151 23.59 -6.73 20.06
CA ALA A 151 22.74 -5.52 20.03
C ALA A 151 22.97 -4.58 21.23
N ASP A 152 23.37 -5.12 22.39
CA ASP A 152 23.71 -4.39 23.61
C ASP A 152 25.11 -3.75 23.59
N ASP A 153 25.94 -4.09 22.60
CA ASP A 153 27.29 -3.54 22.38
C ASP A 153 27.39 -2.82 21.02
N VAL A 154 26.37 -2.00 20.73
CA VAL A 154 26.33 -1.13 19.55
C VAL A 154 27.29 0.05 19.71
N VAL A 155 27.93 0.41 18.60
CA VAL A 155 28.86 1.52 18.47
C VAL A 155 28.38 2.44 17.35
N VAL A 156 28.15 3.71 17.66
CA VAL A 156 27.73 4.74 16.71
C VAL A 156 28.93 5.19 15.88
N LEU A 157 28.77 5.21 14.55
CA LEU A 157 29.77 5.60 13.54
C LEU A 157 29.36 6.91 12.85
N ASP A 158 30.32 7.59 12.23
CA ASP A 158 30.10 8.68 11.25
C ASP A 158 29.19 9.85 11.72
N PHE A 159 29.69 10.67 12.65
CA PHE A 159 29.00 11.89 13.13
C PHE A 159 28.91 12.96 12.01
N GLY A 160 27.85 12.88 11.21
CA GLY A 160 27.67 13.64 9.98
C GLY A 160 27.27 15.11 10.16
N LEU A 161 28.05 16.03 9.61
CA LEU A 161 27.65 17.43 9.41
C LEU A 161 27.00 17.64 8.04
N ALA A 162 25.74 17.21 7.88
CA ALA A 162 24.94 17.55 6.70
C ALA A 162 24.09 18.81 6.94
N ARG A 163 24.73 19.98 6.91
CA ARG A 163 24.06 21.23 6.49
C ARG A 163 24.95 21.89 5.45
N TYR A 164 24.30 22.53 4.48
CA TYR A 164 24.82 23.11 3.23
C TYR A 164 24.87 22.11 2.08
N ALA A 165 23.86 22.20 1.20
CA ALA A 165 23.69 21.56 -0.11
C ALA A 165 23.22 20.10 -0.13
N MET A 166 21.89 19.92 -0.11
CA MET A 166 21.28 19.00 -1.08
C MET A 166 21.70 19.45 -2.48
N PRO A 167 22.18 18.56 -3.36
CA PRO A 167 22.28 18.89 -4.77
C PRO A 167 20.89 19.33 -5.25
N THR A 168 20.83 20.45 -5.97
CA THR A 168 19.64 20.84 -6.72
C THR A 168 19.13 19.66 -7.53
N LEU A 169 17.79 19.51 -7.60
CA LEU A 169 17.04 18.45 -8.28
C LEU A 169 17.46 18.17 -9.75
N VAL A 170 18.29 19.02 -10.34
CA VAL A 170 18.79 18.92 -11.72
C VAL A 170 20.01 18.00 -11.85
N GLY A 171 20.74 17.69 -10.77
CA GLY A 171 21.99 16.90 -10.83
C GLY A 171 21.85 15.39 -10.53
N VAL A 172 20.71 14.96 -10.02
CA VAL A 172 20.55 13.64 -9.37
C VAL A 172 20.00 12.56 -10.32
N THR A 173 19.38 12.94 -11.43
CA THR A 173 18.76 12.01 -12.39
C THR A 173 19.75 11.33 -13.35
N ARG A 174 21.07 11.55 -13.24
CA ARG A 174 22.07 11.02 -14.19
C ARG A 174 23.16 10.11 -13.62
N ARG A 175 23.12 9.69 -12.36
CA ARG A 175 24.11 8.74 -11.81
C ARG A 175 23.44 7.48 -11.28
N GLN A 176 23.53 6.41 -12.06
CA GLN A 176 23.36 5.04 -11.59
C GLN A 176 24.45 4.76 -10.53
N GLY A 177 24.06 4.70 -9.27
CA GLY A 177 24.96 4.42 -8.15
C GLY A 177 24.42 4.96 -6.83
N ALA A 178 23.65 4.12 -6.12
CA ALA A 178 23.25 4.22 -4.71
C ALA A 178 23.17 5.65 -4.11
N ILE A 179 22.07 6.36 -4.38
CA ILE A 179 21.69 7.56 -3.64
C ILE A 179 20.68 7.11 -2.58
N GLY A 180 21.11 7.15 -1.31
CA GLY A 180 20.40 6.56 -0.17
C GLY A 180 18.98 7.08 -0.01
N SER A 181 18.07 6.16 0.33
CA SER A 181 16.69 6.48 0.68
C SER A 181 16.63 7.47 1.86
N PRO A 182 15.74 8.48 1.85
CA PRO A 182 15.61 9.46 2.94
C PRO A 182 14.92 8.89 4.19
N GLY A 183 14.83 7.55 4.32
CA GLY A 183 13.94 6.86 5.26
C GLY A 183 14.19 7.13 6.76
N TYR A 184 15.36 7.67 7.13
CA TYR A 184 15.73 7.96 8.52
C TYR A 184 15.89 9.47 8.80
N MET A 185 15.70 10.32 7.80
CA MET A 185 15.88 11.77 7.94
C MET A 185 14.71 12.40 8.73
N ALA A 186 14.98 13.36 9.61
CA ALA A 186 13.91 14.08 10.29
C ALA A 186 13.20 15.09 9.35
N PRO A 187 11.89 15.36 9.52
CA PRO A 187 11.13 16.29 8.67
C PRO A 187 11.75 17.71 8.56
N GLU A 188 12.30 18.21 9.65
CA GLU A 188 12.99 19.50 9.73
C GLU A 188 14.30 19.54 8.92
N GLN A 189 14.98 18.40 8.79
CA GLN A 189 16.18 18.25 7.95
C GLN A 189 15.79 18.19 6.47
N ALA A 190 14.73 17.45 6.15
CA ALA A 190 14.15 17.37 4.81
C ALA A 190 13.64 18.75 4.32
N SER A 191 13.10 19.56 5.23
CA SER A 191 12.60 20.91 4.96
C SER A 191 13.67 22.01 4.97
N ASN A 192 14.96 21.63 5.16
CA ASN A 192 16.12 22.52 5.21
C ASN A 192 15.97 23.69 6.21
N GLN A 193 15.42 23.41 7.40
CA GLN A 193 15.26 24.43 8.45
C GLN A 193 16.63 24.97 8.93
N PRO A 194 16.72 26.27 9.27
CA PRO A 194 17.99 26.91 9.63
C PRO A 194 18.52 26.51 11.01
N GLU A 195 17.78 25.75 11.81
CA GLU A 195 18.23 25.24 13.10
C GLU A 195 17.71 23.80 13.25
N ILE A 196 18.63 22.86 13.44
CA ILE A 196 18.32 21.45 13.68
C ILE A 196 18.70 21.17 15.13
N LEU A 197 17.71 20.80 15.94
CA LEU A 197 17.85 20.52 17.37
C LEU A 197 18.12 19.02 17.61
N PRO A 198 18.58 18.60 18.82
CA PRO A 198 18.84 17.20 19.16
C PRO A 198 17.65 16.25 18.91
N GLY A 199 16.42 16.76 18.96
CA GLY A 199 15.21 16.01 18.61
C GLY A 199 15.22 15.39 17.20
N ALA A 200 16.06 15.87 16.28
CA ALA A 200 16.24 15.25 14.96
C ALA A 200 16.86 13.84 15.07
N ASP A 201 17.88 13.66 15.92
CA ASP A 201 18.51 12.35 16.13
C ASP A 201 17.54 11.37 16.80
N ILE A 202 16.62 11.88 17.63
CA ILE A 202 15.56 11.08 18.25
C ILE A 202 14.59 10.53 17.21
N PHE A 203 14.23 11.35 16.22
CA PHE A 203 13.39 10.89 15.11
C PHE A 203 14.07 9.79 14.31
N SER A 204 15.32 10.03 13.92
CA SER A 204 16.11 9.05 13.18
C SER A 204 16.27 7.74 13.95
N LEU A 205 16.54 7.81 15.26
CA LEU A 205 16.61 6.64 16.12
C LEU A 205 15.23 5.96 16.30
N GLY A 206 14.15 6.73 16.27
CA GLY A 206 12.77 6.23 16.25
C GLY A 206 12.49 5.41 14.99
N CYS A 207 12.99 5.86 13.83
CA CYS A 207 12.88 5.10 12.59
C CYS A 207 13.66 3.77 12.66
N VAL A 208 14.87 3.79 13.25
CA VAL A 208 15.66 2.58 13.47
C VAL A 208 14.96 1.63 14.42
N LEU A 209 14.43 2.12 15.54
CA LEU A 209 13.69 1.31 16.51
C LEU A 209 12.46 0.66 15.88
N TYR A 210 11.69 1.45 15.12
CA TYR A 210 10.53 0.96 14.39
C TYR A 210 10.93 -0.21 13.47
N GLU A 211 11.95 -0.02 12.63
CA GLU A 211 12.45 -1.07 11.73
C GLU A 211 13.00 -2.29 12.48
N CYS A 212 13.66 -2.11 13.62
CA CYS A 212 14.10 -3.22 14.47
C CYS A 212 12.93 -4.04 15.02
N LEU A 213 11.79 -3.39 15.28
CA LEU A 213 10.60 -4.02 15.83
C LEU A 213 9.75 -4.68 14.74
N THR A 214 9.60 -4.05 13.57
CA THR A 214 8.66 -4.46 12.52
C THR A 214 9.33 -5.18 11.34
N GLY A 215 10.63 -4.99 11.15
CA GLY A 215 11.37 -5.44 9.97
C GLY A 215 11.31 -4.47 8.78
N GLU A 216 10.55 -3.38 8.88
CA GLU A 216 10.32 -2.42 7.79
C GLU A 216 10.55 -0.97 8.23
N SER A 217 11.07 -0.13 7.34
CA SER A 217 11.24 1.31 7.62
C SER A 217 9.87 2.02 7.68
N PRO A 218 9.62 2.93 8.64
CA PRO A 218 8.31 3.55 8.86
C PRO A 218 7.80 4.38 7.68
N PHE A 219 8.69 4.89 6.83
CA PHE A 219 8.36 5.72 5.67
C PHE A 219 8.92 5.13 4.37
N ALA A 220 9.05 3.81 4.29
CA ALA A 220 9.48 3.12 3.07
C ALA A 220 8.58 3.49 1.89
N ALA A 221 9.17 3.78 0.73
CA ALA A 221 8.45 4.07 -0.50
C ALA A 221 9.32 3.74 -1.73
N PRO A 222 8.71 3.47 -2.90
CA PRO A 222 9.45 3.04 -4.10
C PRO A 222 10.27 4.17 -4.76
N THR A 223 10.01 5.44 -4.43
CA THR A 223 10.76 6.59 -4.96
C THR A 223 11.18 7.55 -3.85
N PHE A 224 12.28 8.28 -4.08
CA PHE A 224 12.78 9.31 -3.15
C PHE A 224 11.70 10.38 -2.84
N ALA A 225 10.95 10.81 -3.86
CA ALA A 225 9.88 11.80 -3.71
C ALA A 225 8.70 11.26 -2.88
N ALA A 226 8.30 10.00 -3.10
CA ALA A 226 7.24 9.37 -2.31
C ALA A 226 7.66 9.13 -0.85
N ALA A 227 8.94 8.78 -0.62
CA ALA A 227 9.49 8.65 0.73
C ALA A 227 9.51 10.01 1.45
N LEU A 228 9.83 11.09 0.73
CA LEU A 228 9.79 12.46 1.24
C LEU A 228 8.36 12.91 1.56
N ASP A 229 7.37 12.59 0.71
CA ASP A 229 5.96 12.89 0.96
C ASP A 229 5.43 12.14 2.20
N ARG A 230 5.68 10.83 2.32
CA ARG A 230 5.36 10.05 3.53
C ARG A 230 6.08 10.57 4.77
N LEU A 231 7.33 10.99 4.63
CA LEU A 231 8.10 11.58 5.71
C LEU A 231 7.52 12.93 6.16
N LEU A 232 7.06 13.77 5.25
CA LEU A 232 6.55 15.11 5.59
C LEU A 232 5.08 15.10 6.02
N PHE A 233 4.26 14.22 5.47
CA PHE A 233 2.80 14.26 5.61
C PHE A 233 2.14 12.93 6.01
N GLY A 234 2.85 11.81 5.94
CA GLY A 234 2.34 10.49 6.31
C GLY A 234 2.58 10.11 7.76
N HIS A 235 1.80 9.14 8.25
CA HIS A 235 1.98 8.50 9.55
C HIS A 235 2.45 7.05 9.37
N PRO A 236 3.38 6.54 10.21
CA PRO A 236 3.76 5.15 10.19
C PRO A 236 2.59 4.25 10.61
N ALA A 237 2.58 2.99 10.18
CA ALA A 237 1.60 2.03 10.65
C ALA A 237 1.80 1.76 12.17
N PRO A 238 0.73 1.51 12.95
CA PRO A 238 0.88 1.18 14.36
C PRO A 238 1.70 -0.10 14.55
N LEU A 239 2.59 -0.15 15.55
CA LEU A 239 3.40 -1.32 15.87
C LEU A 239 2.52 -2.53 16.22
N GLU A 240 1.38 -2.31 16.89
CA GLU A 240 0.44 -3.39 17.24
C GLU A 240 -0.10 -4.11 16.01
N ALA A 241 -0.31 -3.38 14.91
CA ALA A 241 -0.80 -3.96 13.66
C ALA A 241 0.25 -4.86 12.99
N LEU A 242 1.54 -4.50 13.10
CA LEU A 242 2.65 -5.23 12.48
C LEU A 242 3.28 -6.30 13.38
N ARG A 243 3.24 -6.08 14.70
CA ARG A 243 3.80 -7.00 15.71
C ARG A 243 2.93 -7.01 16.98
N PRO A 244 1.85 -7.82 16.98
CA PRO A 244 1.00 -8.01 18.15
C PRO A 244 1.78 -8.52 19.37
N GLY A 245 1.41 -8.06 20.57
CA GLY A 245 2.03 -8.46 21.83
C GLY A 245 3.21 -7.59 22.29
N LEU A 246 3.47 -6.46 21.61
CA LEU A 246 4.37 -5.43 22.13
C LEU A 246 3.70 -4.65 23.29
N PRO A 247 4.46 -4.22 24.32
CA PRO A 247 3.91 -3.43 25.40
C PRO A 247 3.31 -2.10 24.88
N PRO A 248 2.10 -1.69 25.31
CA PRO A 248 1.48 -0.43 24.85
C PRO A 248 2.35 0.81 25.08
N GLY A 249 3.15 0.81 26.15
CA GLY A 249 4.09 1.90 26.41
C GLY A 249 5.17 2.08 25.34
N LEU A 250 5.53 1.01 24.61
CA LEU A 250 6.49 1.08 23.51
C LEU A 250 5.89 1.77 22.27
N GLN A 251 4.60 1.55 21.98
CA GLN A 251 3.88 2.29 20.94
C GLN A 251 3.90 3.78 21.23
N VAL A 252 3.53 4.17 22.45
CA VAL A 252 3.53 5.57 22.89
C VAL A 252 4.92 6.21 22.78
N LEU A 253 5.98 5.47 23.11
CA LEU A 253 7.34 5.96 22.97
C LEU A 253 7.71 6.20 21.50
N VAL A 254 7.44 5.23 20.63
CA VAL A 254 7.74 5.33 19.19
C VAL A 254 6.95 6.46 18.54
N ASP A 255 5.68 6.63 18.88
CA ASP A 255 4.86 7.75 18.38
C ASP A 255 5.44 9.10 18.79
N ARG A 256 5.90 9.24 20.04
CA ARG A 256 6.58 10.45 20.52
C ARG A 256 7.95 10.67 19.88
N MET A 257 8.67 9.62 19.50
CA MET A 257 9.94 9.74 18.77
C MET A 257 9.70 10.14 17.30
N LEU A 258 8.63 9.66 16.68
CA LEU A 258 8.29 9.88 15.27
C LEU A 258 7.34 11.06 15.02
N ASP A 259 7.05 11.88 16.03
CA ASP A 259 6.23 13.08 15.87
C ASP A 259 6.90 14.05 14.87
N LYS A 260 6.10 14.57 13.94
CA LYS A 260 6.57 15.47 12.88
C LYS A 260 6.86 16.87 13.40
N ASP A 261 6.21 17.30 14.48
CA ASP A 261 6.51 18.57 15.16
C ASP A 261 7.64 18.33 16.18
N PRO A 262 8.85 18.90 15.98
CA PRO A 262 9.97 18.72 16.90
C PRO A 262 9.67 19.13 18.34
N ARG A 263 8.67 20.02 18.56
CA ARG A 263 8.26 20.48 19.90
C ARG A 263 7.41 19.46 20.66
N ARG A 264 6.76 18.55 19.96
CA ARG A 264 5.99 17.43 20.54
C ARG A 264 6.84 16.18 20.76
N ARG A 265 7.99 16.13 20.07
CA ARG A 265 9.00 15.07 20.21
C ARG A 265 9.73 15.18 21.55
N LEU A 266 10.42 14.11 21.93
CA LEU A 266 11.39 14.17 23.02
C LEU A 266 12.52 15.13 22.61
N PRO A 267 12.91 16.09 23.47
CA PRO A 267 13.81 17.17 23.08
C PRO A 267 15.26 16.71 22.84
N ASP A 268 15.70 15.65 23.53
CA ASP A 268 17.05 15.10 23.43
C ASP A 268 17.10 13.62 23.87
N ALA A 269 18.29 13.03 23.74
CA ALA A 269 18.51 11.62 24.06
C ALA A 269 18.53 11.33 25.58
N ALA A 270 18.79 12.33 26.43
CA ALA A 270 18.67 12.18 27.88
C ALA A 270 17.21 12.02 28.31
N SER A 271 16.30 12.76 27.65
CA SER A 271 14.86 12.63 27.82
C SER A 271 14.34 11.28 27.33
N LEU A 272 14.91 10.75 26.24
CA LEU A 272 14.64 9.39 25.76
C LEU A 272 15.07 8.32 26.78
N LEU A 273 16.27 8.43 27.37
CA LEU A 273 16.71 7.50 28.42
C LEU A 273 15.81 7.54 29.66
N THR A 274 15.31 8.73 30.02
CA THR A 274 14.35 8.91 31.11
C THR A 274 13.02 8.23 30.80
N ALA A 275 12.48 8.44 29.58
CA ALA A 275 11.26 7.79 29.13
C ALA A 275 11.40 6.26 29.07
N LEU A 276 12.55 5.76 28.62
CA LEU A 276 12.86 4.34 28.55
C LEU A 276 12.96 3.70 29.94
N SER A 277 13.57 4.40 30.90
CA SER A 277 13.67 3.94 32.29
C SER A 277 12.29 3.93 32.98
N ALA A 278 11.43 4.91 32.66
CA ALA A 278 10.05 4.94 33.16
C ALA A 278 9.22 3.76 32.62
N LEU A 279 9.43 3.36 31.36
CA LEU A 279 8.79 2.17 30.80
C LEU A 279 9.22 0.91 31.55
N GLU A 280 10.50 0.73 31.84
CA GLU A 280 11.04 -0.41 32.59
C GLU A 280 10.62 -0.46 34.06
N SER A 281 10.17 0.67 34.63
CA SER A 281 9.66 0.75 36.01
C SER A 281 8.22 0.23 36.17
N ILE A 282 7.53 -0.09 35.08
CA ILE A 282 6.23 -0.78 35.08
C ILE A 282 6.49 -2.30 35.12
N PRO A 283 6.01 -3.05 36.14
CA PRO A 283 6.37 -4.46 36.37
C PRO A 283 6.06 -5.46 35.23
N ASP A 284 5.31 -5.08 34.20
CA ASP A 284 4.97 -5.95 33.06
C ASP A 284 6.10 -6.15 32.04
N LEU A 285 7.28 -5.54 32.24
CA LEU A 285 8.47 -5.78 31.40
C LEU A 285 9.40 -6.88 31.94
N LEU A 286 9.10 -7.44 33.12
CA LEU A 286 9.87 -8.54 33.70
C LEU A 286 8.91 -9.67 34.09
N LEU A 287 8.81 -10.69 33.23
CA LEU A 287 8.68 -12.13 33.56
C LEU A 287 8.43 -12.94 32.27
N PRO A 288 8.81 -14.23 32.21
CA PRO A 288 10.05 -14.88 32.63
C PRO A 288 10.88 -15.32 31.40
N ASP A 289 12.13 -15.73 31.65
CA ASP A 289 12.96 -16.51 30.72
C ASP A 289 12.10 -17.56 29.98
N SER A 290 11.77 -17.28 28.73
CA SER A 290 11.32 -18.33 27.81
C SER A 290 12.58 -19.11 27.46
N ARG A 291 12.92 -20.06 28.34
CA ARG A 291 13.81 -21.16 28.00
C ARG A 291 13.41 -21.62 26.61
N ILE A 292 14.40 -21.65 25.73
CA ILE A 292 14.36 -22.36 24.46
C ILE A 292 14.20 -23.83 24.83
N GLY A 293 12.97 -24.23 25.12
CA GLY A 293 12.51 -25.56 24.80
C GLY A 293 12.37 -25.55 23.29
N VAL A 294 13.04 -26.49 22.63
CA VAL A 294 12.57 -27.03 21.36
C VAL A 294 11.23 -27.70 21.65
N ALA A 295 10.22 -26.91 21.97
CA ALA A 295 8.85 -27.26 21.68
C ALA A 295 8.81 -27.15 20.17
N GLN A 296 8.59 -28.29 19.51
CA GLN A 296 7.99 -28.27 18.20
C GLN A 296 6.87 -27.24 18.26
N SER A 297 7.09 -26.09 17.62
CA SER A 297 6.02 -25.22 17.23
C SER A 297 5.07 -26.14 16.49
N ARG A 298 3.96 -26.52 17.12
CA ARG A 298 2.74 -26.57 16.34
C ARG A 298 2.64 -25.15 15.82
N ALA A 299 3.09 -24.98 14.57
CA ALA A 299 2.95 -23.77 13.82
C ALA A 299 1.58 -23.19 14.19
N ALA A 300 1.51 -21.90 14.49
CA ALA A 300 0.24 -21.22 14.30
C ALA A 300 -0.20 -21.64 12.89
N ASP A 301 -1.26 -22.44 12.79
CA ASP A 301 -1.67 -23.01 11.51
C ASP A 301 -1.79 -21.84 10.55
N PRO A 302 -1.08 -21.88 9.40
CA PRO A 302 -1.05 -20.75 8.49
C PRO A 302 -2.49 -20.38 8.11
N GLU A 303 -2.88 -19.14 8.41
CA GLU A 303 -4.26 -18.72 8.30
C GLU A 303 -4.64 -18.65 6.82
N PRO A 304 -5.71 -19.32 6.37
CA PRO A 304 -6.17 -19.21 4.99
C PRO A 304 -6.57 -17.77 4.67
N GLN A 305 -6.10 -17.27 3.55
CA GLN A 305 -6.34 -15.90 3.11
C GLN A 305 -6.80 -15.88 1.66
N LEU A 306 -7.75 -15.00 1.35
CA LEU A 306 -8.08 -14.65 -0.02
C LEU A 306 -6.91 -13.89 -0.66
N MET A 307 -6.55 -14.28 -1.88
CA MET A 307 -5.51 -13.66 -2.68
C MET A 307 -5.82 -13.78 -4.16
N SER A 308 -5.31 -12.84 -4.96
CA SER A 308 -5.30 -12.95 -6.43
C SER A 308 -3.90 -13.30 -6.90
N LEU A 309 -3.81 -14.30 -7.77
CA LEU A 309 -2.56 -14.85 -8.29
C LEU A 309 -2.43 -14.53 -9.77
N VAL A 310 -1.20 -14.23 -10.21
CA VAL A 310 -0.80 -14.15 -11.60
C VAL A 310 0.33 -15.14 -11.82
N ARG A 311 0.10 -16.21 -12.58
CA ARG A 311 1.16 -17.17 -12.92
C ARG A 311 1.60 -16.99 -14.36
N VAL A 312 2.92 -16.96 -14.55
CA VAL A 312 3.57 -16.68 -15.83
C VAL A 312 4.52 -17.82 -16.14
N ALA A 313 4.23 -18.59 -17.19
CA ALA A 313 5.15 -19.57 -17.73
C ALA A 313 5.83 -19.05 -19.00
N PHE A 314 7.13 -19.32 -19.07
CA PHE A 314 7.98 -18.98 -20.18
C PHE A 314 7.93 -20.10 -21.22
N PRO A 315 7.98 -19.78 -22.54
CA PRO A 315 8.16 -20.79 -23.55
C PRO A 315 9.42 -21.61 -23.24
N VAL A 316 9.31 -22.94 -23.23
CA VAL A 316 10.47 -23.81 -23.06
C VAL A 316 11.36 -23.63 -24.29
N GLY A 317 12.51 -22.97 -24.11
CA GLY A 317 13.58 -23.00 -25.10
C GLY A 317 14.08 -24.43 -25.26
N THR A 318 14.48 -24.83 -26.46
CA THR A 318 15.02 -26.17 -26.77
C THR A 318 16.37 -26.48 -26.10
N ALA A 319 16.79 -25.71 -25.09
CA ALA A 319 18.06 -25.83 -24.40
C ALA A 319 17.96 -26.68 -23.13
N SER A 320 19.03 -27.43 -22.86
CA SER A 320 19.14 -28.37 -21.73
C SER A 320 18.98 -27.68 -20.36
N PRO A 321 18.53 -28.43 -19.33
CA PRO A 321 18.38 -27.90 -17.97
C PRO A 321 19.75 -27.42 -17.44
N GLY A 322 19.88 -26.12 -17.16
CA GLY A 322 21.05 -25.55 -16.48
C GLY A 322 21.79 -24.42 -17.21
N ALA A 323 21.47 -24.12 -18.47
CA ALA A 323 22.09 -23.03 -19.23
C ALA A 323 21.04 -22.05 -19.75
N GLU A 324 20.43 -21.27 -18.85
CA GLU A 324 19.61 -20.13 -19.27
C GLU A 324 20.45 -19.13 -20.06
N SER A 325 19.95 -18.75 -21.23
CA SER A 325 20.57 -17.68 -22.00
C SER A 325 20.47 -16.33 -21.25
N PRO A 326 21.43 -15.40 -21.44
CA PRO A 326 21.35 -14.06 -20.88
C PRO A 326 20.05 -13.31 -21.26
N GLN A 327 19.48 -13.62 -22.43
CA GLN A 327 18.25 -13.03 -22.93
C GLN A 327 17.01 -13.58 -22.20
N GLU A 328 16.95 -14.88 -21.91
CA GLU A 328 15.88 -15.47 -21.09
C GLU A 328 15.90 -14.92 -19.66
N ARG A 329 17.08 -14.75 -19.07
CA ARG A 329 17.24 -14.12 -17.75
C ARG A 329 16.75 -12.68 -17.74
N ALA A 330 17.17 -11.88 -18.73
CA ALA A 330 16.73 -10.49 -18.86
C ALA A 330 15.20 -10.37 -19.03
N THR A 331 14.58 -11.28 -19.79
CA THR A 331 13.12 -11.34 -19.92
C THR A 331 12.45 -11.69 -18.58
N ARG A 332 12.96 -12.70 -17.85
CA ARG A 332 12.42 -13.06 -16.53
C ARG A 332 12.54 -11.93 -15.52
N ASP A 333 13.67 -11.24 -15.47
CA ASP A 333 13.87 -10.09 -14.60
C ASP A 333 12.95 -8.92 -14.96
N ALA A 334 12.71 -8.69 -16.26
CA ALA A 334 11.77 -7.67 -16.72
C ALA A 334 10.31 -8.01 -16.42
N VAL A 335 9.91 -9.29 -16.55
CA VAL A 335 8.59 -9.79 -16.15
C VAL A 335 8.41 -9.62 -14.63
N ARG A 336 9.41 -10.02 -13.84
CA ARG A 336 9.43 -9.85 -12.39
C ARG A 336 9.29 -8.38 -11.99
N ALA A 337 10.06 -7.48 -12.61
CA ALA A 337 9.96 -6.05 -12.37
C ALA A 337 8.58 -5.48 -12.71
N THR A 338 7.94 -5.99 -13.78
CA THR A 338 6.57 -5.60 -14.16
C THR A 338 5.55 -6.04 -13.12
N LEU A 339 5.65 -7.27 -12.60
CA LEU A 339 4.76 -7.74 -11.53
C LEU A 339 4.98 -6.96 -10.22
N LEU A 340 6.23 -6.70 -9.83
CA LEU A 340 6.57 -5.90 -8.65
C LEU A 340 6.05 -4.46 -8.76
N SER A 341 6.13 -3.84 -9.95
CA SER A 341 5.59 -2.48 -10.16
C SER A 341 4.07 -2.42 -10.04
N HIS A 342 3.39 -3.55 -10.17
CA HIS A 342 1.95 -3.69 -9.93
C HIS A 342 1.63 -4.14 -8.50
N GLY A 343 2.59 -4.04 -7.57
CA GLY A 343 2.36 -4.37 -6.16
C GLY A 343 2.24 -5.87 -5.86
N ALA A 344 2.61 -6.74 -6.80
CA ALA A 344 2.62 -8.19 -6.55
C ALA A 344 3.92 -8.61 -5.83
N GLN A 345 3.80 -9.51 -4.86
CA GLN A 345 4.95 -10.28 -4.37
C GLN A 345 5.27 -11.38 -5.38
N VAL A 346 6.54 -11.52 -5.78
CA VAL A 346 6.90 -12.44 -6.87
C VAL A 346 7.85 -13.52 -6.39
N GLU A 347 7.44 -14.77 -6.60
CA GLU A 347 8.22 -15.97 -6.32
C GLU A 347 8.50 -16.75 -7.60
N ALA A 348 9.67 -17.40 -7.67
CA ALA A 348 10.02 -18.30 -8.76
C ALA A 348 9.71 -19.75 -8.34
N LEU A 349 8.99 -20.47 -9.19
CA LEU A 349 8.61 -21.86 -8.95
C LEU A 349 9.65 -22.84 -9.51
N PRO A 350 9.72 -24.10 -9.00
CA PRO A 350 10.69 -25.09 -9.45
C PRO A 350 10.59 -25.45 -10.94
N ASP A 351 9.43 -25.25 -11.55
CA ASP A 351 9.18 -25.45 -13.00
C ASP A 351 9.71 -24.29 -13.87
N GLY A 352 10.32 -23.27 -13.26
CA GLY A 352 10.84 -22.07 -13.95
C GLY A 352 9.78 -21.02 -14.26
N SER A 353 8.52 -21.23 -13.86
CA SER A 353 7.47 -20.22 -13.94
C SER A 353 7.59 -19.20 -12.80
N LEU A 354 6.98 -18.02 -12.96
CA LEU A 354 6.87 -17.02 -11.92
C LEU A 354 5.44 -16.99 -11.39
N LEU A 355 5.31 -16.89 -10.07
CA LEU A 355 4.06 -16.67 -9.36
C LEU A 355 4.07 -15.27 -8.74
N GLY A 356 3.17 -14.41 -9.21
CA GLY A 356 2.87 -13.13 -8.58
C GLY A 356 1.66 -13.27 -7.67
N VAL A 357 1.80 -12.94 -6.38
CA VAL A 357 0.70 -12.84 -5.41
C VAL A 357 0.35 -11.37 -5.25
N VAL A 358 -0.86 -11.00 -5.64
CA VAL A 358 -1.37 -9.63 -5.51
C VAL A 358 -2.13 -9.51 -4.21
N GLU A 359 -1.57 -8.73 -3.29
CA GLU A 359 -2.18 -8.40 -2.01
C GLU A 359 -2.24 -6.87 -1.87
N LEU A 360 -3.43 -6.36 -1.58
CA LEU A 360 -3.67 -4.94 -1.35
C LEU A 360 -4.11 -4.75 0.10
N GLU A 361 -3.30 -4.05 0.90
CA GLU A 361 -3.60 -3.79 2.32
C GLU A 361 -4.99 -3.17 2.55
N ARG A 362 -5.46 -2.34 1.61
CA ARG A 362 -6.76 -1.64 1.69
C ARG A 362 -7.72 -2.02 0.55
N GLY A 363 -7.36 -3.01 -0.26
CA GLY A 363 -8.14 -3.45 -1.41
C GLY A 363 -9.30 -4.38 -1.04
N THR A 364 -10.17 -4.61 -2.01
CA THR A 364 -11.20 -5.66 -2.00
C THR A 364 -10.77 -6.81 -2.91
N ALA A 365 -11.46 -7.94 -2.84
CA ALA A 365 -11.30 -9.05 -3.79
C ALA A 365 -11.33 -8.58 -5.25
N ALA A 366 -12.24 -7.64 -5.57
CA ALA A 366 -12.37 -7.06 -6.90
C ALA A 366 -11.15 -6.20 -7.28
N ASP A 367 -10.61 -5.40 -6.37
CA ASP A 367 -9.42 -4.58 -6.63
C ASP A 367 -8.19 -5.46 -6.88
N GLN A 368 -8.00 -6.50 -6.07
CA GLN A 368 -6.90 -7.47 -6.24
C GLN A 368 -7.02 -8.21 -7.58
N SER A 369 -8.25 -8.61 -7.95
CA SER A 369 -8.53 -9.27 -9.23
C SER A 369 -8.29 -8.36 -10.43
N ALA A 370 -8.73 -7.10 -10.35
CA ALA A 370 -8.50 -6.09 -11.39
C ALA A 370 -7.01 -5.82 -11.60
N LEU A 371 -6.25 -5.74 -10.50
CA LEU A 371 -4.81 -5.55 -10.53
C LEU A 371 -4.07 -6.78 -11.11
N ALA A 372 -4.50 -8.00 -10.76
CA ALA A 372 -4.01 -9.22 -11.37
C ALA A 372 -4.31 -9.28 -12.89
N ALA A 373 -5.51 -8.89 -13.30
CA ALA A 373 -5.90 -8.83 -14.71
C ALA A 373 -5.09 -7.78 -15.50
N ARG A 374 -4.89 -6.58 -14.94
CA ARG A 374 -4.02 -5.54 -15.54
C ARG A 374 -2.57 -5.99 -15.65
N SER A 375 -2.05 -6.66 -14.62
CA SER A 375 -0.72 -7.25 -14.66
C SER A 375 -0.63 -8.27 -15.80
N ALA A 376 -1.63 -9.13 -15.96
CA ALA A 376 -1.67 -10.10 -17.04
C ALA A 376 -1.71 -9.44 -18.44
N LEU A 377 -2.52 -8.39 -18.61
CA LEU A 377 -2.58 -7.62 -19.85
C LEU A 377 -1.26 -6.90 -20.16
N ALA A 378 -0.63 -6.27 -19.18
CA ALA A 378 0.65 -5.59 -19.33
C ALA A 378 1.75 -6.56 -19.78
N LEU A 379 1.78 -7.76 -19.19
CA LEU A 379 2.69 -8.82 -19.60
C LEU A 379 2.41 -9.29 -21.03
N LYS A 380 1.15 -9.56 -21.39
CA LYS A 380 0.77 -9.99 -22.75
C LYS A 380 1.03 -8.91 -23.81
N ALA A 381 0.89 -7.62 -23.47
CA ALA A 381 1.15 -6.52 -24.37
C ALA A 381 2.64 -6.39 -24.72
N ARG A 382 3.53 -6.65 -23.74
CA ARG A 382 4.98 -6.56 -23.90
C ARG A 382 5.61 -7.86 -24.40
N TRP A 383 5.06 -9.01 -24.01
CA TRP A 383 5.51 -10.34 -24.37
C TRP A 383 4.32 -11.25 -24.76
N PRO A 384 3.87 -11.16 -26.02
CA PRO A 384 2.73 -11.93 -26.53
C PRO A 384 2.91 -13.44 -26.44
N GLU A 385 4.14 -13.94 -26.36
CA GLU A 385 4.49 -15.36 -26.30
C GLU A 385 4.32 -15.98 -24.90
N LEU A 386 4.26 -15.16 -23.84
CA LEU A 386 4.13 -15.66 -22.47
C LEU A 386 2.75 -16.29 -22.26
N ARG A 387 2.74 -17.40 -21.51
CA ARG A 387 1.52 -18.03 -21.01
C ARG A 387 1.20 -17.40 -19.66
N VAL A 388 0.13 -16.63 -19.62
CA VAL A 388 -0.25 -15.87 -18.43
C VAL A 388 -1.65 -16.29 -18.01
N VAL A 389 -1.79 -16.63 -16.74
CA VAL A 389 -3.08 -16.98 -16.13
C VAL A 389 -3.27 -16.21 -14.83
N ALA A 390 -4.50 -15.91 -14.47
CA ALA A 390 -4.81 -15.34 -13.16
C ALA A 390 -6.00 -16.06 -12.49
N ALA A 391 -5.90 -16.24 -11.18
CA ALA A 391 -6.90 -16.94 -10.38
C ALA A 391 -7.04 -16.26 -9.01
N THR A 392 -8.25 -16.23 -8.47
CA THR A 392 -8.55 -15.58 -7.19
C THR A 392 -9.24 -16.56 -6.27
N GLY A 393 -8.78 -16.66 -5.04
CA GLY A 393 -9.34 -17.61 -4.08
C GLY A 393 -8.55 -17.69 -2.79
N VAL A 394 -8.91 -18.66 -1.97
CA VAL A 394 -8.21 -18.93 -0.72
C VAL A 394 -6.88 -19.63 -1.01
N GLY A 395 -5.82 -19.14 -0.38
CA GLY A 395 -4.49 -19.76 -0.35
C GLY A 395 -3.92 -19.72 1.06
N VAL A 396 -2.94 -20.59 1.31
CA VAL A 396 -2.25 -20.76 2.58
C VAL A 396 -0.76 -20.86 2.29
N PHE A 397 0.04 -20.00 2.91
CA PHE A 397 1.50 -20.10 2.84
C PHE A 397 2.00 -21.17 3.82
N GLN A 398 2.68 -22.18 3.31
CA GLN A 398 3.38 -23.21 4.08
C GLN A 398 4.89 -23.05 3.88
N GLY A 399 5.51 -22.15 4.67
CA GLY A 399 6.89 -21.72 4.42
C GLY A 399 6.95 -20.85 3.16
N ALA A 400 7.72 -21.27 2.16
CA ALA A 400 7.76 -20.63 0.83
C ALA A 400 6.68 -21.16 -0.13
N LEU A 401 6.06 -22.30 0.15
CA LEU A 401 5.10 -22.92 -0.77
C LEU A 401 3.69 -22.37 -0.56
N LEU A 402 3.03 -21.98 -1.64
CA LEU A 402 1.62 -21.60 -1.63
C LEU A 402 0.73 -22.79 -1.99
N ALA A 403 -0.19 -23.15 -1.10
CA ALA A 403 -1.14 -24.25 -1.31
C ALA A 403 -2.58 -23.78 -1.14
N GLY A 404 -3.52 -24.46 -1.82
CA GLY A 404 -4.96 -24.24 -1.67
C GLY A 404 -5.71 -24.05 -3.01
N PRO A 405 -7.01 -23.75 -2.95
CA PRO A 405 -7.85 -23.67 -4.15
C PRO A 405 -7.38 -22.66 -5.20
N ALA A 406 -6.78 -21.54 -4.78
CA ALA A 406 -6.28 -20.52 -5.72
C ALA A 406 -5.08 -21.01 -6.56
N PRO A 407 -3.95 -21.46 -5.96
CA PRO A 407 -2.82 -21.98 -6.75
C PRO A 407 -3.19 -23.23 -7.57
N ASP A 408 -4.07 -24.10 -7.07
CA ASP A 408 -4.55 -25.27 -7.80
C ASP A 408 -5.31 -24.87 -9.09
N ARG A 409 -6.15 -23.83 -9.01
CA ARG A 409 -6.84 -23.27 -10.18
C ARG A 409 -5.87 -22.63 -11.16
N ALA A 410 -4.86 -21.90 -10.67
CA ALA A 410 -3.83 -21.31 -11.53
C ALA A 410 -3.03 -22.39 -12.29
N GLU A 411 -2.64 -23.49 -11.63
CA GLU A 411 -2.00 -24.65 -12.26
C GLU A 411 -2.91 -25.27 -13.32
N TRP A 412 -4.19 -25.49 -12.99
CA TRP A 412 -5.16 -26.07 -13.92
C TRP A 412 -5.34 -25.20 -15.19
N LEU A 413 -5.44 -23.88 -15.04
CA LEU A 413 -5.50 -22.93 -16.16
C LEU A 413 -4.24 -22.98 -17.02
N LEU A 414 -3.07 -23.04 -16.37
CA LEU A 414 -1.79 -23.08 -17.07
C LEU A 414 -1.68 -24.35 -17.92
N SER A 415 -1.99 -25.52 -17.35
CA SER A 415 -1.98 -26.81 -18.05
C SER A 415 -2.89 -26.82 -19.31
N HIS A 416 -3.95 -26.00 -19.33
CA HIS A 416 -4.80 -25.83 -20.52
C HIS A 416 -4.12 -25.04 -21.63
N LEU A 417 -3.34 -24.01 -21.28
CA LEU A 417 -2.52 -23.25 -22.25
C LEU A 417 -1.38 -24.11 -22.81
N GLU A 418 -0.81 -25.01 -22.01
CA GLU A 418 0.24 -25.92 -22.47
C GLU A 418 -0.26 -26.93 -23.51
N LYS A 419 -1.48 -27.45 -23.30
CA LYS A 419 -2.12 -28.39 -24.24
C LYS A 419 -2.57 -27.74 -25.55
N ASN A 420 -2.75 -26.41 -25.57
CA ASN A 420 -3.19 -25.64 -26.75
C ASN A 420 -2.23 -24.48 -27.04
N PRO A 421 -1.00 -24.75 -27.52
CA PRO A 421 0.05 -23.76 -27.69
C PRO A 421 -0.20 -22.88 -28.92
N ALA A 422 -1.12 -21.92 -28.83
CA ALA A 422 -1.17 -20.80 -29.76
C ALA A 422 -0.32 -19.64 -29.20
N ALA A 423 0.71 -19.23 -29.94
CA ALA A 423 1.73 -18.26 -29.52
C ALA A 423 1.17 -16.85 -29.18
N ALA A 424 -0.06 -16.54 -29.58
CA ALA A 424 -0.73 -15.25 -29.31
C ALA A 424 -1.98 -15.38 -28.43
N SER A 425 -2.09 -16.46 -27.65
CA SER A 425 -3.30 -16.70 -26.83
C SER A 425 -3.49 -15.60 -25.78
N PRO A 426 -4.70 -15.02 -25.63
CA PRO A 426 -5.01 -14.11 -24.54
C PRO A 426 -4.76 -14.75 -23.17
N ALA A 427 -4.58 -13.93 -22.13
CA ALA A 427 -4.48 -14.45 -20.77
C ALA A 427 -5.77 -15.17 -20.35
N LEU A 428 -5.65 -16.24 -19.56
CA LEU A 428 -6.81 -16.98 -19.03
C LEU A 428 -7.10 -16.63 -17.58
N LEU A 429 -8.39 -16.59 -17.25
CA LEU A 429 -8.91 -16.34 -15.90
C LEU A 429 -9.82 -17.49 -15.48
N ASP A 430 -9.90 -17.74 -14.16
CA ASP A 430 -10.94 -18.58 -13.57
C ASP A 430 -12.28 -17.81 -13.46
N ASP A 431 -13.37 -18.54 -13.25
CA ASP A 431 -14.72 -17.96 -13.11
C ASP A 431 -14.81 -16.98 -11.92
N VAL A 432 -14.04 -17.23 -10.84
CA VAL A 432 -14.02 -16.36 -9.65
C VAL A 432 -13.39 -15.02 -9.97
N THR A 433 -12.18 -15.00 -10.55
CA THR A 433 -11.50 -13.76 -10.95
C THR A 433 -12.36 -13.01 -11.97
N ALA A 434 -12.87 -13.69 -12.99
CA ALA A 434 -13.72 -13.07 -14.01
C ALA A 434 -15.00 -12.46 -13.43
N GLY A 435 -15.65 -13.12 -12.46
CA GLY A 435 -16.84 -12.60 -11.78
C GLY A 435 -16.57 -11.45 -10.80
N LEU A 436 -15.31 -11.23 -10.42
CA LEU A 436 -14.88 -10.10 -9.59
C LEU A 436 -14.48 -8.88 -10.41
N LEU A 437 -14.14 -9.06 -11.69
CA LEU A 437 -13.82 -7.97 -12.59
C LEU A 437 -15.07 -7.16 -12.93
N ASP A 438 -14.89 -5.85 -13.05
CA ASP A 438 -15.95 -4.94 -13.47
C ASP A 438 -16.09 -4.87 -15.00
N ALA A 439 -17.00 -4.02 -15.48
CA ALA A 439 -17.23 -3.82 -16.91
C ALA A 439 -16.08 -3.11 -17.64
N GLY A 440 -14.99 -2.76 -16.95
CA GLY A 440 -13.78 -2.20 -17.53
C GLY A 440 -12.94 -3.23 -18.26
N PHE A 441 -13.24 -4.53 -18.17
CA PHE A 441 -12.49 -5.59 -18.84
C PHE A 441 -13.31 -6.28 -19.94
N GLU A 442 -12.64 -6.62 -21.04
CA GLU A 442 -13.22 -7.37 -22.15
C GLU A 442 -12.96 -8.87 -21.96
N LEU A 443 -14.03 -9.61 -21.68
CA LEU A 443 -13.98 -11.03 -21.33
C LEU A 443 -14.75 -11.88 -22.35
N SER A 444 -14.25 -13.09 -22.63
CA SER A 444 -14.96 -14.08 -23.46
C SER A 444 -14.89 -15.47 -22.84
N LYS A 445 -16.05 -16.13 -22.71
CA LYS A 445 -16.15 -17.48 -22.14
C LYS A 445 -15.71 -18.50 -23.20
N VAL A 446 -14.79 -19.39 -22.84
CA VAL A 446 -14.32 -20.48 -23.72
C VAL A 446 -15.04 -21.77 -23.37
N ALA A 447 -15.06 -22.10 -22.07
CA ALA A 447 -15.74 -23.25 -21.49
C ALA A 447 -16.04 -22.95 -20.01
N ARG A 448 -16.68 -23.87 -19.30
CA ARG A 448 -16.91 -23.74 -17.85
C ARG A 448 -15.56 -23.63 -17.11
N GLY A 449 -15.37 -22.61 -16.28
CA GLY A 449 -14.10 -22.36 -15.59
C GLY A 449 -13.01 -21.65 -16.41
N LEU A 450 -13.23 -21.39 -17.70
CA LEU A 450 -12.22 -20.88 -18.62
C LEU A 450 -12.69 -19.60 -19.31
N ILE A 451 -12.13 -18.47 -18.87
CA ILE A 451 -12.44 -17.14 -19.40
C ILE A 451 -11.18 -16.55 -20.03
N ARG A 452 -11.29 -15.97 -21.23
CA ARG A 452 -10.21 -15.22 -21.88
C ARG A 452 -10.32 -13.73 -21.56
N LEU A 453 -9.21 -13.15 -21.14
CA LEU A 453 -9.03 -11.71 -20.95
C LEU A 453 -8.48 -11.09 -22.24
N GLN A 454 -9.33 -10.35 -22.97
CA GLN A 454 -8.99 -9.78 -24.27
C GLN A 454 -8.34 -8.40 -24.17
N GLY A 455 -8.75 -7.59 -23.19
CA GLY A 455 -8.28 -6.23 -23.03
C GLY A 455 -8.96 -5.48 -21.89
N GLU A 456 -8.56 -4.23 -21.71
CA GLU A 456 -9.26 -3.25 -20.88
C GLU A 456 -10.02 -2.30 -21.82
N ARG A 457 -11.28 -2.04 -21.51
CA ARG A 457 -12.18 -1.19 -22.29
C ARG A 457 -11.73 0.27 -22.12
N ARG A 458 -11.32 0.90 -23.23
CA ARG A 458 -10.64 2.21 -23.24
C ARG A 458 -11.58 3.44 -23.18
N GLU A 459 -12.89 3.24 -23.35
CA GLU A 459 -13.88 4.32 -23.41
C GLU A 459 -15.07 4.07 -22.48
N ARG A 460 -15.77 5.17 -22.14
CA ARG A 460 -16.99 5.21 -21.31
C ARG A 460 -17.94 4.07 -21.72
N GLY A 461 -18.05 3.07 -20.87
CA GLY A 461 -18.69 1.80 -21.22
C GLY A 461 -20.19 1.98 -21.48
N GLY A 462 -20.66 1.49 -22.62
CA GLY A 462 -22.09 1.30 -22.88
C GLY A 462 -22.78 0.46 -21.79
N PRO A 463 -24.12 0.36 -21.82
CA PRO A 463 -24.88 -0.24 -20.72
C PRO A 463 -24.34 -1.64 -20.38
N ARG A 464 -23.96 -1.84 -19.12
CA ARG A 464 -23.57 -3.17 -18.60
C ARG A 464 -24.59 -4.18 -19.06
N SER A 465 -24.13 -5.31 -19.59
CA SER A 465 -25.01 -6.39 -20.02
C SER A 465 -24.87 -7.59 -19.10
N LEU A 466 -26.01 -8.17 -18.72
CA LEU A 466 -26.09 -9.44 -18.02
C LEU A 466 -26.94 -10.37 -18.88
N LEU A 467 -26.45 -11.59 -19.13
CA LEU A 467 -27.11 -12.57 -20.02
C LEU A 467 -27.39 -11.99 -21.43
N GLY A 468 -26.50 -11.12 -21.92
CA GLY A 468 -26.63 -10.48 -23.24
C GLY A 468 -27.65 -9.34 -23.32
N ARG A 469 -28.24 -8.91 -22.19
CA ARG A 469 -29.20 -7.80 -22.13
C ARG A 469 -28.67 -6.65 -21.27
N PRO A 470 -28.95 -5.38 -21.59
CA PRO A 470 -28.57 -4.26 -20.75
C PRO A 470 -29.26 -4.37 -19.38
N THR A 471 -28.49 -4.22 -18.30
CA THR A 471 -29.00 -4.23 -16.92
C THR A 471 -29.82 -2.96 -16.65
N PRO A 472 -31.07 -3.08 -16.17
CA PRO A 472 -31.91 -1.93 -15.91
C PRO A 472 -31.41 -1.10 -14.71
N PHE A 473 -31.66 0.20 -14.76
CA PHE A 473 -31.41 1.11 -13.63
C PHE A 473 -32.64 1.10 -12.70
N VAL A 474 -32.48 0.58 -11.48
CA VAL A 474 -33.59 0.38 -10.53
C VAL A 474 -33.27 0.93 -9.14
N GLY A 475 -34.29 1.49 -8.48
CA GLY A 475 -34.23 1.81 -7.05
C GLY A 475 -33.34 2.99 -6.66
N ARG A 476 -32.97 3.84 -7.62
CA ARG A 476 -32.03 4.98 -7.45
C ARG A 476 -32.57 6.31 -8.00
N ASP A 477 -33.88 6.40 -8.17
CA ASP A 477 -34.52 7.58 -8.76
C ASP A 477 -34.39 8.82 -7.87
N GLN A 478 -34.45 8.64 -6.54
CA GLN A 478 -34.32 9.74 -5.59
C GLN A 478 -32.90 10.31 -5.60
N GLU A 479 -31.90 9.44 -5.51
CA GLU A 479 -30.49 9.85 -5.52
C GLU A 479 -30.12 10.52 -6.84
N ARG A 480 -30.58 9.98 -7.98
CA ARG A 480 -30.39 10.59 -9.30
C ARG A 480 -31.06 11.97 -9.39
N ALA A 481 -32.30 12.09 -8.94
CA ALA A 481 -33.02 13.37 -8.93
C ALA A 481 -32.31 14.43 -8.09
N LEU A 482 -31.67 14.03 -6.98
CA LEU A 482 -30.86 14.95 -6.17
C LEU A 482 -29.61 15.43 -6.92
N LEU A 483 -28.91 14.53 -7.63
CA LEU A 483 -27.78 14.91 -8.50
C LEU A 483 -28.20 15.94 -9.57
N GLU A 484 -29.34 15.70 -10.22
CA GLU A 484 -29.91 16.58 -11.24
C GLU A 484 -30.33 17.94 -10.67
N LEU A 485 -30.98 17.94 -9.50
CA LEU A 485 -31.40 19.16 -8.83
C LEU A 485 -30.18 20.02 -8.44
N THR A 486 -29.17 19.42 -7.82
CA THR A 486 -27.97 20.16 -7.40
C THR A 486 -27.22 20.74 -8.60
N LEU A 487 -27.10 20.01 -9.71
CA LEU A 487 -26.50 20.53 -10.93
C LEU A 487 -27.33 21.66 -11.54
N THR A 488 -28.65 21.59 -11.41
CA THR A 488 -29.56 22.65 -11.90
C THR A 488 -29.41 23.91 -11.07
N THR A 489 -29.45 23.80 -9.73
CA THR A 489 -29.23 24.94 -8.84
C THR A 489 -27.84 25.55 -9.01
N CYS A 490 -26.80 24.74 -9.21
CA CYS A 490 -25.43 25.22 -9.49
C CYS A 490 -25.34 26.03 -10.79
N ALA A 491 -26.16 25.72 -11.79
CA ALA A 491 -26.21 26.41 -13.06
C ALA A 491 -27.04 27.70 -12.98
N ASP A 492 -28.21 27.64 -12.34
CA ASP A 492 -29.14 28.77 -12.23
C ASP A 492 -28.66 29.82 -11.22
N GLU A 493 -28.03 29.38 -10.13
CA GLU A 493 -27.39 30.19 -9.10
C GLU A 493 -25.89 29.83 -9.04
N PRO A 494 -25.03 30.54 -9.80
CA PRO A 494 -23.60 30.24 -9.91
C PRO A 494 -22.92 30.10 -8.56
N THR A 495 -22.75 28.86 -8.12
CA THR A 495 -22.17 28.50 -6.82
C THR A 495 -21.39 27.21 -6.93
N ALA A 496 -20.17 27.18 -6.39
CA ALA A 496 -19.40 25.95 -6.36
C ALA A 496 -19.99 24.98 -5.34
N ARG A 497 -20.23 23.73 -5.76
CA ARG A 497 -20.77 22.67 -4.88
C ARG A 497 -19.98 21.38 -5.05
N ALA A 498 -19.86 20.63 -3.96
CA ALA A 498 -19.30 19.28 -3.99
C ALA A 498 -20.33 18.27 -3.51
N MET A 499 -20.47 17.15 -4.21
CA MET A 499 -21.33 16.04 -3.83
C MET A 499 -20.55 14.76 -3.72
N LEU A 500 -20.69 14.06 -2.59
CA LEU A 500 -20.01 12.80 -2.32
C LEU A 500 -21.00 11.66 -2.22
N VAL A 501 -20.99 10.80 -3.22
CA VAL A 501 -21.73 9.54 -3.26
C VAL A 501 -20.91 8.47 -2.54
N THR A 502 -21.36 8.06 -1.36
CA THR A 502 -20.70 6.99 -0.58
C THR A 502 -21.49 5.70 -0.64
N GLY A 503 -20.82 4.55 -0.62
CA GLY A 503 -21.50 3.26 -0.62
C GLY A 503 -20.51 2.09 -0.68
N SER A 504 -20.93 0.92 -0.20
CA SER A 504 -20.13 -0.30 -0.25
C SER A 504 -19.91 -0.80 -1.69
N VAL A 505 -19.07 -1.83 -1.84
CA VAL A 505 -18.88 -2.52 -3.13
C VAL A 505 -20.21 -3.10 -3.60
N GLY A 506 -20.56 -2.89 -4.87
CA GLY A 506 -21.83 -3.35 -5.43
C GLY A 506 -23.07 -2.52 -5.04
N ALA A 507 -22.91 -1.42 -4.30
CA ALA A 507 -24.02 -0.49 -4.00
C ALA A 507 -24.55 0.27 -5.23
N GLY A 508 -23.86 0.21 -6.38
CA GLY A 508 -24.28 0.87 -7.61
C GLY A 508 -23.82 2.33 -7.76
N LYS A 509 -22.75 2.74 -7.07
CA LYS A 509 -22.16 4.10 -7.16
C LYS A 509 -21.85 4.51 -8.60
N SER A 510 -20.97 3.75 -9.27
CA SER A 510 -20.59 4.04 -10.67
C SER A 510 -21.79 3.98 -11.61
N ARG A 511 -22.77 3.11 -11.35
CA ARG A 511 -24.00 3.04 -12.15
C ARG A 511 -24.87 4.29 -12.01
N LEU A 512 -25.00 4.82 -10.80
CA LEU A 512 -25.70 6.08 -10.55
C LEU A 512 -25.01 7.25 -11.25
N VAL A 513 -23.67 7.33 -11.14
CA VAL A 513 -22.86 8.37 -11.78
C VAL A 513 -22.98 8.28 -13.32
N GLU A 514 -22.89 7.07 -13.88
CA GLU A 514 -23.05 6.82 -15.31
C GLU A 514 -24.43 7.26 -15.81
N GLU A 515 -25.51 6.85 -15.14
CA GLU A 515 -26.88 7.20 -15.54
C GLU A 515 -27.17 8.70 -15.42
N PHE A 516 -26.64 9.34 -14.37
CA PHE A 516 -26.67 10.79 -14.24
C PHE A 516 -25.95 11.46 -15.42
N LEU A 517 -24.76 11.00 -15.76
CA LEU A 517 -23.96 11.59 -16.85
C LEU A 517 -24.60 11.41 -18.23
N ARG A 518 -25.26 10.28 -18.52
CA ARG A 518 -26.01 10.12 -19.77
C ARG A 518 -27.12 11.15 -19.93
N ARG A 519 -27.75 11.59 -18.83
CA ARG A 519 -28.74 12.66 -18.87
C ARG A 519 -28.11 14.05 -19.00
N VAL A 520 -26.95 14.26 -18.37
CA VAL A 520 -26.16 15.49 -18.53
C VAL A 520 -25.70 15.67 -19.98
N GLU A 521 -25.33 14.60 -20.69
CA GLU A 521 -24.93 14.65 -22.11
C GLU A 521 -26.03 15.22 -23.04
N HIS A 522 -27.30 15.04 -22.69
CA HIS A 522 -28.45 15.49 -23.49
C HIS A 522 -29.10 16.77 -22.92
N ARG A 523 -28.45 17.43 -21.95
CA ARG A 523 -28.98 18.63 -21.30
C ARG A 523 -28.69 19.88 -22.13
N GLU A 524 -29.65 20.80 -22.13
CA GLU A 524 -29.46 22.17 -22.61
C GLU A 524 -29.59 23.17 -21.44
N PRO A 525 -28.65 24.12 -21.28
CA PRO A 525 -27.38 24.28 -22.03
C PRO A 525 -26.37 23.13 -21.75
N PRO A 526 -25.39 22.93 -22.65
CA PRO A 526 -24.41 21.85 -22.49
C PRO A 526 -23.52 22.09 -21.27
N VAL A 527 -23.19 21.00 -20.56
CA VAL A 527 -22.32 21.01 -19.37
C VAL A 527 -20.95 20.48 -19.76
N GLN A 528 -19.89 21.21 -19.41
CA GLN A 528 -18.52 20.74 -19.61
C GLN A 528 -18.17 19.71 -18.54
N VAL A 529 -17.97 18.45 -18.94
CA VAL A 529 -17.63 17.36 -18.01
C VAL A 529 -16.12 17.12 -18.00
N LEU A 530 -15.51 17.12 -16.81
CA LEU A 530 -14.17 16.60 -16.55
C LEU A 530 -14.34 15.30 -15.77
N TRP A 531 -13.80 14.18 -16.26
CA TRP A 531 -13.99 12.87 -15.62
C TRP A 531 -12.65 12.19 -15.35
N SER A 532 -12.54 11.57 -14.19
CA SER A 532 -11.43 10.69 -13.84
C SER A 532 -11.89 9.60 -12.88
N GLN A 533 -11.19 8.47 -12.92
CA GLN A 533 -11.37 7.35 -11.99
C GLN A 533 -10.06 7.04 -11.28
N GLY A 534 -10.16 6.76 -9.99
CA GLY A 534 -9.03 6.42 -9.12
C GLY A 534 -8.41 5.09 -9.53
N ASP A 535 -7.11 4.97 -9.36
CA ASP A 535 -6.35 3.78 -9.72
C ASP A 535 -5.52 3.31 -8.52
N PRO A 536 -5.69 2.06 -8.04
CA PRO A 536 -4.86 1.53 -6.96
C PRO A 536 -3.37 1.53 -7.30
N LEU A 537 -2.99 1.51 -8.59
CA LEU A 537 -1.60 1.59 -9.05
C LEU A 537 -1.00 2.98 -8.94
N GLU A 538 -1.83 4.01 -8.87
CA GLU A 538 -1.42 5.41 -8.81
C GLU A 538 -1.46 5.95 -7.37
N VAL A 539 -1.65 5.08 -6.38
CA VAL A 539 -1.61 5.46 -4.97
C VAL A 539 -0.20 5.97 -4.63
N GLY A 540 -0.09 7.27 -4.40
CA GLY A 540 1.17 7.95 -4.12
C GLY A 540 1.76 8.75 -5.30
N THR A 541 1.14 8.76 -6.48
CA THR A 541 1.43 9.80 -7.48
C THR A 541 0.71 11.09 -7.10
N SER A 542 1.44 12.21 -7.06
CA SER A 542 0.84 13.51 -6.76
C SER A 542 -0.08 13.93 -7.91
N TYR A 543 -1.26 14.45 -7.56
CA TYR A 543 -2.26 14.95 -8.51
C TYR A 543 -2.83 13.88 -9.46
N GLY A 544 -2.83 12.59 -9.10
CA GLY A 544 -3.16 11.49 -10.02
C GLY A 544 -4.52 11.65 -10.71
N LEU A 545 -5.59 11.82 -9.91
CA LEU A 545 -6.94 12.05 -10.44
C LEU A 545 -7.06 13.36 -11.22
N ALA A 546 -6.47 14.44 -10.71
CA ALA A 546 -6.54 15.74 -11.36
C ALA A 546 -5.84 15.73 -12.74
N SER A 547 -4.66 15.12 -12.81
CA SER A 547 -3.89 14.89 -14.03
C SER A 547 -4.67 14.07 -15.04
N ARG A 548 -5.33 12.99 -14.60
CA ARG A 548 -6.14 12.13 -15.47
C ARG A 548 -7.35 12.86 -16.04
N ALA A 549 -8.06 13.63 -15.21
CA ALA A 549 -9.19 14.43 -15.65
C ALA A 549 -8.77 15.48 -16.70
N LEU A 550 -7.63 16.14 -16.46
CA LEU A 550 -7.12 17.16 -17.38
C LEU A 550 -6.63 16.56 -18.70
N ARG A 551 -5.88 15.45 -18.64
CA ARG A 551 -5.47 14.70 -19.84
C ARG A 551 -6.68 14.25 -20.65
N HIS A 552 -7.75 13.78 -20.00
CA HIS A 552 -8.98 13.36 -20.67
C HIS A 552 -9.67 14.52 -21.40
N VAL A 553 -9.87 15.67 -20.74
CA VAL A 553 -10.52 16.83 -21.38
C VAL A 553 -9.68 17.47 -22.49
N CYS A 554 -8.35 17.34 -22.42
CA CYS A 554 -7.43 17.73 -23.49
C CYS A 554 -7.32 16.69 -24.61
N GLY A 555 -7.98 15.53 -24.50
CA GLY A 555 -7.87 14.45 -25.49
C GLY A 555 -6.47 13.86 -25.59
N ILE A 556 -5.68 13.87 -24.51
CA ILE A 556 -4.30 13.34 -24.49
C ILE A 556 -4.33 11.83 -24.25
N SER A 557 -3.75 11.09 -25.18
CA SER A 557 -3.62 9.63 -25.14
C SER A 557 -2.27 9.19 -24.57
N LYS A 558 -2.21 8.00 -23.96
CA LYS A 558 -0.93 7.37 -23.54
C LYS A 558 -0.02 7.05 -24.73
N ALA A 559 -0.56 6.96 -25.95
CA ALA A 559 0.19 6.70 -27.16
C ALA A 559 0.79 7.97 -27.80
N ASP A 560 0.35 9.16 -27.36
CA ASP A 560 0.87 10.41 -27.90
C ASP A 560 2.31 10.62 -27.45
N ASP A 561 3.14 11.17 -28.35
CA ASP A 561 4.44 11.69 -27.93
C ASP A 561 4.27 12.95 -27.06
N LEU A 562 5.37 13.37 -26.43
CA LEU A 562 5.37 14.49 -25.47
C LEU A 562 5.02 15.81 -26.15
N GLU A 563 5.42 16.02 -27.40
CA GLU A 563 5.18 17.27 -28.13
C GLU A 563 3.71 17.41 -28.52
N THR A 564 3.12 16.34 -29.05
CA THR A 564 1.69 16.23 -29.37
C THR A 564 0.83 16.43 -28.11
N SER A 565 1.24 15.80 -26.99
CA SER A 565 0.54 15.96 -25.70
C SER A 565 0.57 17.41 -25.20
N ARG A 566 1.71 18.10 -25.31
CA ARG A 566 1.84 19.52 -24.93
C ARG A 566 1.01 20.42 -25.86
N ALA A 567 1.00 20.14 -27.16
CA ALA A 567 0.23 20.91 -28.14
C ALA A 567 -1.27 20.83 -27.85
N ARG A 568 -1.81 19.63 -27.59
CA ARG A 568 -3.22 19.44 -27.20
C ARG A 568 -3.58 20.16 -25.90
N LEU A 569 -2.70 20.13 -24.90
CA LEU A 569 -2.90 20.88 -23.66
C LEU A 569 -2.95 22.38 -23.92
N ALA A 570 -1.99 22.92 -24.67
CA ALA A 570 -1.92 24.34 -25.00
C ALA A 570 -3.12 24.80 -25.84
N GLU A 571 -3.56 24.00 -26.80
CA GLU A 571 -4.76 24.26 -27.61
C GLU A 571 -6.01 24.31 -26.74
N ARG A 572 -6.21 23.34 -25.83
CA ARG A 572 -7.37 23.32 -24.94
C ARG A 572 -7.37 24.53 -24.00
N VAL A 573 -6.24 24.85 -23.39
CA VAL A 573 -6.11 25.99 -22.47
C VAL A 573 -6.30 27.32 -23.22
N GLY A 574 -5.77 27.45 -24.43
CA GLY A 574 -5.87 28.65 -25.26
C GLY A 574 -7.25 28.92 -25.87
N LYS A 575 -8.20 27.97 -25.74
CA LYS A 575 -9.55 28.12 -26.29
C LYS A 575 -10.35 29.26 -25.65
N HIS A 576 -10.15 29.48 -24.34
CA HIS A 576 -10.94 30.44 -23.54
C HIS A 576 -10.09 31.46 -22.79
N LEU A 577 -8.75 31.34 -22.82
CA LEU A 577 -7.83 32.27 -22.17
C LEU A 577 -7.10 33.14 -23.20
N PRO A 578 -6.76 34.40 -22.86
CA PRO A 578 -5.85 35.23 -23.65
C PRO A 578 -4.50 34.55 -23.89
N ALA A 579 -3.87 34.80 -25.05
CA ALA A 579 -2.68 34.07 -25.49
C ALA A 579 -1.49 34.14 -24.51
N ASP A 580 -1.31 35.29 -23.84
CA ASP A 580 -0.30 35.50 -22.80
C ASP A 580 -0.56 34.63 -21.56
N GLN A 581 -1.81 34.63 -21.06
CA GLN A 581 -2.20 33.82 -19.90
C GLN A 581 -2.24 32.33 -20.23
N ALA A 582 -2.70 31.96 -21.41
CA ALA A 582 -2.82 30.58 -21.85
C ALA A 582 -1.46 29.87 -21.87
N ARG A 583 -0.40 30.57 -22.27
CA ARG A 583 0.97 30.03 -22.28
C ARG A 583 1.45 29.69 -20.86
N ASP A 584 1.28 30.60 -19.92
CA ASP A 584 1.70 30.40 -18.52
C ASP A 584 0.86 29.31 -17.83
N VAL A 585 -0.46 29.31 -18.06
CA VAL A 585 -1.38 28.29 -17.51
C VAL A 585 -1.05 26.91 -18.07
N ALA A 586 -0.88 26.77 -19.39
CA ALA A 586 -0.57 25.48 -20.01
C ALA A 586 0.75 24.87 -19.49
N MET A 587 1.72 25.72 -19.15
CA MET A 587 3.02 25.30 -18.63
C MET A 587 2.91 24.65 -17.25
N PHE A 588 2.22 25.29 -16.30
CA PHE A 588 2.03 24.76 -14.95
C PHE A 588 1.05 23.58 -14.92
N LEU A 589 0.01 23.61 -15.77
CA LEU A 589 -0.84 22.45 -15.98
C LEU A 589 -0.07 21.28 -16.61
N GLY A 590 0.97 21.57 -17.40
CA GLY A 590 1.93 20.59 -17.89
C GLY A 590 2.63 19.85 -16.77
N GLU A 591 3.10 20.56 -15.74
CA GLU A 591 3.71 19.93 -14.55
C GLU A 591 2.73 19.00 -13.82
N LEU A 592 1.48 19.47 -13.60
CA LEU A 592 0.41 18.65 -13.01
C LEU A 592 0.14 17.39 -13.84
N CYS A 593 0.16 17.52 -15.16
CA CYS A 593 -0.05 16.42 -16.08
C CYS A 593 1.18 15.52 -16.26
N ALA A 594 2.34 15.78 -15.65
CA ALA A 594 3.60 15.11 -15.98
C ALA A 594 4.00 15.24 -17.47
N LEU A 595 3.76 16.43 -18.03
CA LEU A 595 4.11 16.89 -19.37
C LEU A 595 5.01 18.15 -19.25
N PRO A 596 6.24 18.02 -18.71
CA PRO A 596 7.06 19.18 -18.35
C PRO A 596 7.35 20.04 -19.57
N PHE A 597 7.37 21.37 -19.48
CA PHE A 597 7.77 22.27 -20.59
C PHE A 597 9.26 22.67 -20.52
N PRO A 598 9.89 23.14 -21.61
CA PRO A 598 11.27 23.64 -21.58
C PRO A 598 11.45 24.86 -20.66
N GLU A 599 12.54 24.90 -19.88
CA GLU A 599 12.80 25.97 -18.90
C GLU A 599 13.44 27.23 -19.50
N GLU A 600 14.01 27.12 -20.70
CA GLU A 600 14.97 28.08 -21.26
C GLU A 600 14.36 29.48 -21.45
N ASP A 601 13.04 29.58 -21.57
CA ASP A 601 12.33 30.84 -21.82
C ASP A 601 11.56 31.40 -20.61
N HIS A 602 11.52 30.71 -19.46
CA HIS A 602 10.57 31.03 -18.39
C HIS A 602 11.19 31.08 -16.98
N ALA A 603 11.42 32.30 -16.48
CA ALA A 603 11.98 32.53 -15.15
C ALA A 603 11.08 32.01 -13.99
N GLN A 604 9.75 32.11 -14.15
CA GLN A 604 8.80 31.63 -13.13
C GLN A 604 8.79 30.11 -12.98
N LEU A 605 8.87 29.36 -14.09
CA LEU A 605 8.94 27.89 -14.05
C LEU A 605 10.22 27.39 -13.37
N ARG A 606 11.37 28.02 -13.67
CA ARG A 606 12.64 27.71 -13.00
C ARG A 606 12.57 27.96 -11.49
N ALA A 607 11.96 29.08 -11.08
CA ALA A 607 11.76 29.39 -9.67
C ALA A 607 10.79 28.41 -8.99
N ALA A 608 9.76 27.94 -9.69
CA ALA A 608 8.81 26.95 -9.16
C ALA A 608 9.43 25.55 -9.04
N ARG A 609 10.21 25.07 -10.02
CA ARG A 609 10.85 23.74 -9.96
C ARG A 609 11.91 23.61 -8.86
N SER A 610 12.44 24.73 -8.36
CA SER A 610 13.39 24.76 -7.24
C SER A 610 12.73 24.81 -5.86
N ASP A 611 11.42 25.01 -5.78
CA ASP A 611 10.65 25.07 -4.53
C ASP A 611 9.29 24.36 -4.68
N PRO A 612 9.10 23.16 -4.10
CA PRO A 612 7.86 22.39 -4.19
C PRO A 612 6.61 23.14 -3.72
N ARG A 613 6.73 24.06 -2.75
CA ARG A 613 5.58 24.85 -2.28
C ARG A 613 5.12 25.83 -3.35
N ARG A 614 6.08 26.53 -3.97
CA ARG A 614 5.80 27.44 -5.09
C ARG A 614 5.24 26.68 -6.29
N MET A 615 5.75 25.49 -6.59
CA MET A 615 5.18 24.65 -7.64
C MET A 615 3.70 24.34 -7.36
N SER A 616 3.38 23.88 -6.15
CA SER A 616 1.99 23.58 -5.78
C SER A 616 1.07 24.81 -5.87
N GLU A 617 1.53 25.98 -5.43
CA GLU A 617 0.79 27.24 -5.52
C GLU A 617 0.53 27.65 -6.98
N GLN A 618 1.54 27.57 -7.85
CA GLN A 618 1.40 27.92 -9.27
C GLN A 618 0.52 26.93 -10.05
N VAL A 619 0.67 25.63 -9.76
CA VAL A 619 -0.22 24.59 -10.31
C VAL A 619 -1.67 24.85 -9.91
N SER A 620 -1.91 25.18 -8.64
CA SER A 620 -3.24 25.50 -8.16
C SER A 620 -3.82 26.73 -8.85
N ARG A 621 -3.05 27.82 -8.92
CA ARG A 621 -3.45 29.04 -9.61
C ARG A 621 -3.75 28.81 -11.10
N ALA A 622 -2.93 28.01 -11.78
CA ALA A 622 -3.14 27.68 -13.18
C ALA A 622 -4.44 26.88 -13.39
N LEU A 623 -4.72 25.89 -12.55
CA LEU A 623 -5.96 25.11 -12.60
C LEU A 623 -7.18 25.97 -12.31
N VAL A 624 -7.13 26.82 -11.29
CA VAL A 624 -8.20 27.78 -10.97
C VAL A 624 -8.46 28.71 -12.16
N SER A 625 -7.41 29.22 -12.80
CA SER A 625 -7.53 30.10 -13.98
C SER A 625 -8.18 29.38 -15.17
N PHE A 626 -7.77 28.15 -15.43
CA PHE A 626 -8.35 27.31 -16.49
C PHE A 626 -9.84 27.03 -16.23
N LEU A 627 -10.18 26.55 -15.02
CA LEU A 627 -11.56 26.23 -14.67
C LEU A 627 -12.46 27.46 -14.61
N ARG A 628 -11.95 28.62 -14.19
CA ARG A 628 -12.69 29.89 -14.25
C ARG A 628 -13.04 30.26 -15.68
N ALA A 629 -12.10 30.10 -16.61
CA ALA A 629 -12.34 30.38 -18.03
C ALA A 629 -13.38 29.41 -18.63
N GLU A 630 -13.36 28.14 -18.23
CA GLU A 630 -14.37 27.14 -18.62
C GLU A 630 -15.75 27.48 -18.01
N CYS A 631 -15.80 27.86 -16.72
CA CYS A 631 -17.01 28.30 -16.03
C CYS A 631 -17.65 29.54 -16.65
N ALA A 632 -16.85 30.41 -17.26
CA ALA A 632 -17.36 31.58 -17.99
C ALA A 632 -18.11 31.22 -19.28
N GLN A 633 -17.94 29.98 -19.80
CA GLN A 633 -18.67 29.49 -20.98
C GLN A 633 -19.94 28.73 -20.61
N GLY A 634 -20.01 28.19 -19.38
CA GLY A 634 -21.15 27.40 -18.91
C GLY A 634 -20.82 26.60 -17.67
N THR A 635 -21.73 25.72 -17.26
CA THR A 635 -21.54 24.88 -16.08
C THR A 635 -20.43 23.86 -16.29
N VAL A 636 -19.54 23.73 -15.30
CA VAL A 636 -18.48 22.73 -15.27
C VAL A 636 -18.82 21.65 -14.25
N LEU A 637 -18.81 20.39 -14.67
CA LEU A 637 -19.02 19.22 -13.81
C LEU A 637 -17.73 18.39 -13.75
N TRP A 638 -17.09 18.34 -12.58
CA TRP A 638 -15.92 17.49 -12.35
C TRP A 638 -16.30 16.21 -11.63
N VAL A 639 -16.25 15.08 -12.33
CA VAL A 639 -16.54 13.75 -11.81
C VAL A 639 -15.26 13.02 -11.39
N LEU A 640 -15.27 12.50 -10.16
CA LEU A 640 -14.18 11.75 -9.53
C LEU A 640 -14.72 10.39 -9.06
N GLU A 641 -14.49 9.33 -9.82
CA GLU A 641 -14.83 7.98 -9.40
C GLU A 641 -13.69 7.36 -8.58
N ASP A 642 -14.05 6.52 -7.60
CA ASP A 642 -13.13 5.85 -6.70
C ASP A 642 -12.16 6.80 -5.96
N LEU A 643 -12.69 7.89 -5.39
CA LEU A 643 -11.92 8.93 -4.68
C LEU A 643 -11.03 8.39 -3.52
N HIS A 644 -11.36 7.23 -2.97
CA HIS A 644 -10.56 6.56 -1.93
C HIS A 644 -9.16 6.13 -2.41
N TRP A 645 -8.92 6.06 -3.72
CA TRP A 645 -7.59 5.88 -4.32
C TRP A 645 -6.87 7.20 -4.63
N SER A 646 -7.46 8.35 -4.28
CA SER A 646 -6.85 9.66 -4.52
C SER A 646 -5.68 9.94 -3.58
N ASP A 647 -4.90 10.96 -3.93
CA ASP A 647 -3.79 11.48 -3.14
C ASP A 647 -4.17 12.78 -2.41
N ALA A 648 -3.49 13.06 -1.30
CA ALA A 648 -3.76 14.26 -0.50
C ALA A 648 -3.51 15.57 -1.28
N ALA A 649 -2.64 15.58 -2.30
CA ALA A 649 -2.37 16.78 -3.09
C ALA A 649 -3.55 17.11 -4.02
N THR A 650 -4.17 16.10 -4.66
CA THR A 650 -5.45 16.26 -5.38
C THR A 650 -6.54 16.82 -4.48
N ILE A 651 -6.71 16.26 -3.26
CA ILE A 651 -7.77 16.71 -2.35
C ILE A 651 -7.60 18.19 -1.96
N ARG A 652 -6.37 18.60 -1.61
CA ARG A 652 -6.05 20.01 -1.30
C ARG A 652 -6.25 20.93 -2.49
N LEU A 653 -5.86 20.49 -3.69
CA LEU A 653 -6.03 21.23 -4.93
C LEU A 653 -7.52 21.49 -5.22
N LEU A 654 -8.38 20.48 -5.03
CA LEU A 654 -9.82 20.63 -5.22
C LEU A 654 -10.47 21.50 -4.16
N ASP A 655 -9.99 21.45 -2.90
CA ASP A 655 -10.45 22.35 -1.84
C ASP A 655 -10.16 23.82 -2.18
N GLU A 656 -8.96 24.09 -2.72
CA GLU A 656 -8.58 25.41 -3.21
C GLU A 656 -9.45 25.86 -4.40
N VAL A 657 -9.69 24.97 -5.37
CA VAL A 657 -10.55 25.24 -6.52
C VAL A 657 -11.98 25.58 -6.09
N LEU A 658 -12.59 24.79 -5.21
CA LEU A 658 -13.94 25.04 -4.69
C LEU A 658 -14.02 26.39 -3.94
N ARG A 659 -12.96 26.77 -3.23
CA ARG A 659 -12.88 28.05 -2.52
C ARG A 659 -12.74 29.24 -3.47
N GLU A 660 -11.81 29.19 -4.40
CA GLU A 660 -11.51 30.29 -5.33
C GLU A 660 -12.55 30.48 -6.43
N LEU A 661 -13.38 29.46 -6.66
CA LEU A 661 -14.49 29.47 -7.62
C LEU A 661 -15.86 29.41 -6.94
N ALA A 662 -15.97 29.82 -5.67
CA ALA A 662 -17.19 29.70 -4.87
C ALA A 662 -18.45 30.31 -5.52
N GLU A 663 -18.30 31.35 -6.35
CA GLU A 663 -19.38 32.06 -7.07
C GLU A 663 -19.47 31.68 -8.56
N GLN A 664 -18.87 30.55 -8.96
CA GLN A 664 -18.87 30.06 -10.34
C GLN A 664 -19.73 28.80 -10.45
N PRO A 665 -20.30 28.49 -11.63
CA PRO A 665 -21.12 27.30 -11.86
C PRO A 665 -20.28 26.02 -11.95
N LEU A 666 -19.62 25.66 -10.84
CA LEU A 666 -18.77 24.47 -10.72
C LEU A 666 -19.40 23.43 -9.79
N MET A 667 -19.61 22.22 -10.29
CA MET A 667 -20.01 21.09 -9.47
C MET A 667 -18.93 20.01 -9.48
N VAL A 668 -18.48 19.60 -8.29
CA VAL A 668 -17.63 18.41 -8.10
C VAL A 668 -18.52 17.24 -7.67
N LEU A 669 -18.52 16.15 -8.41
CA LEU A 669 -19.22 14.90 -8.07
C LEU A 669 -18.21 13.80 -7.81
N ALA A 670 -18.05 13.40 -6.56
CA ALA A 670 -17.17 12.31 -6.18
C ALA A 670 -17.95 11.05 -5.80
N ALA A 671 -17.47 9.88 -6.21
CA ALA A 671 -17.95 8.59 -5.75
C ALA A 671 -16.84 7.87 -4.98
N ALA A 672 -17.15 7.37 -3.79
CA ALA A 672 -16.15 6.77 -2.91
C ALA A 672 -16.73 5.66 -2.03
N ARG A 673 -15.85 4.89 -1.40
CA ARG A 673 -16.23 3.98 -0.31
C ARG A 673 -16.27 4.76 1.02
N PRO A 674 -17.02 4.29 2.04
CA PRO A 674 -17.17 5.00 3.32
C PRO A 674 -15.83 5.36 4.00
N GLU A 675 -14.80 4.54 3.80
CA GLU A 675 -13.45 4.71 4.35
C GLU A 675 -12.77 6.01 3.88
N VAL A 676 -13.27 6.65 2.81
CA VAL A 676 -12.76 7.96 2.35
C VAL A 676 -12.78 9.02 3.44
N LYS A 677 -13.68 8.91 4.42
CA LYS A 677 -13.78 9.83 5.55
C LYS A 677 -12.66 9.63 6.57
N GLU A 678 -12.17 8.40 6.72
CA GLU A 678 -11.01 8.09 7.56
C GLU A 678 -9.72 8.55 6.86
N LEU A 679 -9.66 8.40 5.53
CA LEU A 679 -8.54 8.84 4.71
C LEU A 679 -8.44 10.38 4.65
N PHE A 680 -9.57 11.06 4.53
CA PHE A 680 -9.64 12.51 4.39
C PHE A 680 -10.70 13.11 5.35
N PRO A 681 -10.40 13.25 6.66
CA PRO A 681 -11.38 13.68 7.67
C PRO A 681 -11.98 15.08 7.45
N ALA A 682 -11.30 15.94 6.71
CA ALA A 682 -11.73 17.32 6.41
C ALA A 682 -12.13 17.53 4.95
N LEU A 683 -12.52 16.47 4.23
CA LEU A 683 -12.85 16.51 2.80
C LEU A 683 -13.94 17.57 2.51
N TRP A 684 -13.55 18.68 1.89
CA TRP A 684 -14.39 19.76 1.38
C TRP A 684 -15.52 20.21 2.33
N SER A 685 -15.27 20.20 3.64
CA SER A 685 -16.29 20.36 4.70
C SER A 685 -17.24 21.56 4.55
N ARG A 686 -16.84 22.60 3.81
CA ARG A 686 -17.65 23.80 3.54
C ARG A 686 -18.60 23.67 2.35
N PHE A 687 -18.28 22.81 1.39
CA PHE A 687 -18.97 22.68 0.09
C PHE A 687 -19.64 21.32 -0.09
N LEU A 688 -19.33 20.36 0.79
CA LEU A 688 -19.69 18.96 0.62
C LEU A 688 -21.12 18.66 1.07
N GLN A 689 -21.91 18.11 0.15
CA GLN A 689 -23.16 17.42 0.43
C GLN A 689 -22.96 15.91 0.26
N GLU A 690 -23.38 15.14 1.26
CA GLU A 690 -23.24 13.68 1.23
C GLU A 690 -24.49 12.98 0.71
N LEU A 691 -24.28 11.95 -0.09
CA LEU A 691 -25.32 11.09 -0.63
C LEU A 691 -24.98 9.61 -0.36
N PRO A 692 -25.31 9.06 0.82
CA PRO A 692 -25.03 7.68 1.16
C PRO A 692 -25.99 6.72 0.44
N LEU A 693 -25.45 5.81 -0.35
CA LEU A 693 -26.20 4.75 -1.04
C LEU A 693 -26.35 3.53 -0.13
N ARG A 694 -27.59 3.24 0.24
CA ARG A 694 -27.99 1.99 0.91
C ARG A 694 -28.12 0.85 -0.09
N GLY A 695 -28.21 -0.41 0.34
CA GLY A 695 -28.53 -1.53 -0.55
C GLY A 695 -29.86 -1.33 -1.31
N LEU A 696 -30.00 -2.00 -2.45
CA LEU A 696 -31.26 -2.06 -3.21
C LEU A 696 -32.40 -2.54 -2.31
N SER A 697 -33.54 -1.87 -2.42
CA SER A 697 -34.76 -2.34 -1.75
C SER A 697 -35.21 -3.68 -2.34
N PRO A 698 -35.95 -4.51 -1.57
CA PRO A 698 -36.50 -5.77 -2.09
C PRO A 698 -37.28 -5.57 -3.39
N LYS A 699 -38.08 -4.50 -3.47
CA LYS A 699 -38.84 -4.14 -4.67
C LYS A 699 -37.94 -3.86 -5.88
N ALA A 700 -36.83 -3.15 -5.68
CA ALA A 700 -35.86 -2.88 -6.74
C ALA A 700 -35.13 -4.16 -7.17
N GLY A 701 -34.74 -5.01 -6.21
CA GLY A 701 -34.14 -6.31 -6.48
C GLY A 701 -35.07 -7.23 -7.28
N THR A 702 -36.34 -7.34 -6.88
CA THR A 702 -37.36 -8.13 -7.59
C THR A 702 -37.49 -7.67 -9.04
N ARG A 703 -37.53 -6.36 -9.28
CA ARG A 703 -37.61 -5.80 -10.63
C ARG A 703 -36.38 -6.16 -11.47
N LEU A 704 -35.18 -6.08 -10.90
CA LEU A 704 -33.94 -6.46 -11.57
C LEU A 704 -33.96 -7.93 -12.01
N VAL A 705 -34.37 -8.84 -11.11
CA VAL A 705 -34.45 -10.29 -11.41
C VAL A 705 -35.47 -10.56 -12.51
N GLN A 706 -36.67 -9.97 -12.41
CA GLN A 706 -37.76 -10.19 -13.36
C GLN A 706 -37.43 -9.70 -14.77
N GLU A 707 -36.74 -8.56 -14.91
CA GLU A 707 -36.36 -8.04 -16.22
C GLU A 707 -35.25 -8.87 -16.89
N LEU A 708 -34.36 -9.50 -16.12
CA LEU A 708 -33.22 -10.27 -16.63
C LEU A 708 -33.53 -11.76 -16.86
N LEU A 709 -34.18 -12.45 -15.92
CA LEU A 709 -34.59 -13.87 -16.07
C LEU A 709 -35.94 -14.03 -16.79
N GLY A 710 -36.70 -12.94 -16.94
CA GLY A 710 -38.05 -12.94 -17.50
C GLY A 710 -39.11 -13.46 -16.51
N THR A 711 -40.38 -13.48 -16.94
CA THR A 711 -41.53 -13.92 -16.13
C THR A 711 -41.58 -15.44 -15.85
N LYS A 712 -40.52 -16.18 -16.20
CA LYS A 712 -40.43 -17.64 -16.01
C LYS A 712 -39.84 -18.05 -14.66
N ALA A 713 -39.17 -17.15 -13.95
CA ALA A 713 -38.67 -17.42 -12.61
C ALA A 713 -39.85 -17.52 -11.63
N ALA A 714 -39.88 -18.57 -10.80
CA ALA A 714 -40.94 -18.74 -9.82
C ALA A 714 -40.89 -17.60 -8.78
N PRO A 715 -42.02 -17.09 -8.25
CA PRO A 715 -42.03 -16.03 -7.25
C PRO A 715 -41.14 -16.35 -6.03
N ASP A 716 -41.12 -17.62 -5.60
CA ASP A 716 -40.29 -18.09 -4.49
C ASP A 716 -38.79 -18.06 -4.82
N GLU A 717 -38.42 -18.36 -6.08
CA GLU A 717 -37.04 -18.28 -6.56
C GLU A 717 -36.57 -16.83 -6.63
N VAL A 718 -37.42 -15.90 -7.10
CA VAL A 718 -37.12 -14.47 -7.10
C VAL A 718 -36.96 -13.94 -5.67
N ALA A 719 -37.85 -14.32 -4.76
CA ALA A 719 -37.75 -13.93 -3.36
C ALA A 719 -36.45 -14.43 -2.73
N LEU A 720 -36.07 -15.68 -3.01
CA LEU A 720 -34.82 -16.29 -2.54
C LEU A 720 -33.58 -15.55 -3.06
N LEU A 721 -33.54 -15.20 -4.35
CA LEU A 721 -32.43 -14.45 -4.95
C LEU A 721 -32.29 -13.06 -4.34
N VAL A 722 -33.41 -12.34 -4.19
CA VAL A 722 -33.42 -11.00 -3.59
C VAL A 722 -32.98 -11.04 -2.13
N ASP A 723 -33.52 -11.97 -1.35
CA ASP A 723 -33.15 -12.15 0.06
C ASP A 723 -31.66 -12.47 0.21
N ARG A 724 -31.14 -13.44 -0.56
CA ARG A 724 -29.71 -13.81 -0.54
C ARG A 724 -28.79 -12.68 -1.01
N SER A 725 -29.27 -11.72 -1.81
CA SER A 725 -28.46 -10.60 -2.30
C SER A 725 -28.28 -9.49 -1.28
N MET A 726 -29.19 -9.40 -0.32
CA MET A 726 -29.17 -8.39 0.76
C MET A 726 -29.06 -6.96 0.26
N GLY A 727 -29.69 -6.69 -0.89
CA GLY A 727 -29.64 -5.39 -1.55
C GLY A 727 -28.30 -5.07 -2.21
N ASN A 728 -27.32 -5.97 -2.21
CA ASN A 728 -26.10 -5.80 -3.00
C ASN A 728 -26.40 -6.17 -4.47
N ALA A 729 -26.35 -5.16 -5.35
CA ALA A 729 -26.66 -5.36 -6.77
C ALA A 729 -25.70 -6.35 -7.44
N LEU A 730 -24.41 -6.30 -7.07
CA LEU A 730 -23.40 -7.21 -7.62
C LEU A 730 -23.67 -8.66 -7.20
N PHE A 731 -24.07 -8.90 -5.95
CA PHE A 731 -24.45 -10.25 -5.50
C PHE A 731 -25.67 -10.76 -6.24
N LEU A 732 -26.67 -9.89 -6.42
CA LEU A 732 -27.88 -10.23 -7.16
C LEU A 732 -27.57 -10.60 -8.61
N GLU A 733 -26.72 -9.84 -9.29
CA GLU A 733 -26.27 -10.13 -10.65
C GLU A 733 -25.53 -11.47 -10.75
N GLU A 734 -24.64 -11.78 -9.81
CA GLU A 734 -23.93 -13.07 -9.79
C GLU A 734 -24.85 -14.26 -9.53
N MET A 735 -25.84 -14.10 -8.64
CA MET A 735 -26.81 -15.16 -8.39
C MET A 735 -27.78 -15.35 -9.56
N ILE A 736 -28.21 -14.27 -10.22
CA ILE A 736 -28.98 -14.34 -11.47
C ILE A 736 -28.20 -15.11 -12.53
N ARG A 737 -26.90 -14.82 -12.69
CA ARG A 737 -26.03 -15.52 -13.63
C ARG A 737 -25.90 -17.00 -13.29
N SER A 738 -25.63 -17.33 -12.03
CA SER A 738 -25.46 -18.71 -11.57
C SER A 738 -26.74 -19.55 -11.75
N THR A 739 -27.90 -18.94 -11.49
CA THR A 739 -29.22 -19.55 -11.69
C THR A 739 -29.48 -19.82 -13.18
N ALA A 740 -29.18 -18.86 -14.06
CA ALA A 740 -29.29 -19.04 -15.51
C ALA A 740 -28.36 -20.15 -16.06
N GLU A 741 -27.25 -20.42 -15.39
CA GLU A 741 -26.31 -21.51 -15.71
C GLU A 741 -26.68 -22.86 -15.05
N GLY A 742 -27.81 -22.94 -14.34
CA GLY A 742 -28.34 -24.19 -13.76
C GLY A 742 -27.78 -24.56 -12.39
N SER A 743 -27.20 -23.60 -11.65
CA SER A 743 -26.66 -23.81 -10.29
C SER A 743 -27.39 -22.93 -9.26
N SER A 744 -28.56 -23.36 -8.77
CA SER A 744 -29.43 -22.55 -7.89
C SER A 744 -29.08 -22.61 -6.39
N ASP A 745 -28.43 -23.69 -5.94
CA ASP A 745 -28.34 -24.00 -4.51
C ASP A 745 -27.03 -23.57 -3.84
N GLN A 746 -26.00 -23.19 -4.59
CA GLN A 746 -24.68 -22.85 -4.06
C GLN A 746 -24.36 -21.35 -4.22
N THR A 747 -23.74 -20.77 -3.20
CA THR A 747 -23.24 -19.38 -3.27
C THR A 747 -22.15 -19.27 -4.34
N PRO A 748 -22.25 -18.36 -5.33
CA PRO A 748 -21.23 -18.18 -6.36
C PRO A 748 -19.86 -17.87 -5.76
N GLY A 749 -18.79 -18.38 -6.40
CA GLY A 749 -17.41 -18.20 -5.90
C GLY A 749 -16.96 -16.73 -5.85
N SER A 750 -17.45 -15.88 -6.76
CA SER A 750 -17.23 -14.42 -6.76
C SER A 750 -17.88 -13.74 -5.55
N VAL A 751 -19.11 -14.13 -5.19
CA VAL A 751 -19.82 -13.66 -3.98
C VAL A 751 -19.08 -14.10 -2.72
N LEU A 752 -18.66 -15.38 -2.67
CA LEU A 752 -17.83 -15.88 -1.57
C LEU A 752 -16.53 -15.09 -1.44
N ALA A 753 -15.83 -14.78 -2.54
CA ALA A 753 -14.61 -13.98 -2.51
C ALA A 753 -14.83 -12.56 -1.96
N ILE A 754 -15.93 -11.89 -2.31
CA ILE A 754 -16.27 -10.56 -1.76
C ILE A 754 -16.54 -10.65 -0.25
N LEU A 755 -17.28 -11.66 0.18
CA LEU A 755 -17.56 -11.89 1.60
C LEU A 755 -16.29 -12.25 2.38
N LEU A 756 -15.43 -13.11 1.82
CA LEU A 756 -14.13 -13.46 2.38
C LEU A 756 -13.24 -12.22 2.59
N SER A 757 -13.15 -11.35 1.57
CA SER A 757 -12.42 -10.09 1.67
C SER A 757 -12.97 -9.17 2.77
N SER A 758 -14.29 -9.18 2.97
CA SER A 758 -14.94 -8.42 4.05
C SER A 758 -14.63 -9.03 5.42
N LEU A 759 -14.70 -10.36 5.54
CA LEU A 759 -14.41 -11.09 6.78
C LEU A 759 -12.94 -10.96 7.19
N GLN A 760 -12.02 -10.87 6.25
CA GLN A 760 -10.59 -10.68 6.54
C GLN A 760 -10.29 -9.35 7.25
N ARG A 761 -11.12 -8.32 7.05
CA ARG A 761 -11.00 -7.02 7.75
C ARG A 761 -11.44 -7.07 9.21
N LEU A 762 -12.12 -8.13 9.63
CA LEU A 762 -12.50 -8.32 11.03
C LEU A 762 -11.27 -8.65 11.89
N SER A 763 -11.35 -8.30 13.16
CA SER A 763 -10.29 -8.63 14.12
C SER A 763 -10.07 -10.15 14.21
N PRO A 764 -8.85 -10.62 14.55
CA PRO A 764 -8.54 -12.05 14.61
C PRO A 764 -9.51 -12.85 15.48
N ASN A 765 -9.96 -12.28 16.60
CA ASN A 765 -10.90 -12.93 17.52
C ASN A 765 -12.29 -13.11 16.88
N LEU A 766 -12.81 -12.10 16.17
CA LEU A 766 -14.07 -12.21 15.43
C LEU A 766 -13.97 -13.28 14.33
N ARG A 767 -12.85 -13.35 13.60
CA ARG A 767 -12.62 -14.38 12.57
C ARG A 767 -12.55 -15.79 13.17
N LYS A 768 -11.91 -15.97 14.33
CA LYS A 768 -11.89 -17.26 15.06
C LYS A 768 -13.30 -17.71 15.45
N VAL A 769 -14.09 -16.81 16.03
CA VAL A 769 -15.47 -17.09 16.43
C VAL A 769 -16.33 -17.47 15.22
N LEU A 770 -16.26 -16.73 14.12
CA LEU A 770 -17.03 -17.02 12.91
C LEU A 770 -16.65 -18.36 12.27
N ARG A 771 -15.35 -18.70 12.21
CA ARG A 771 -14.88 -20.01 11.72
C ARG A 771 -15.43 -21.16 12.56
N ALA A 772 -15.31 -21.06 13.89
CA ALA A 772 -15.86 -22.06 14.81
C ALA A 772 -17.38 -22.17 14.70
N ALA A 773 -18.09 -21.04 14.64
CA ALA A 773 -19.54 -20.98 14.49
C ALA A 773 -20.01 -21.64 13.19
N SER A 774 -19.28 -21.47 12.08
CA SER A 774 -19.65 -21.97 10.76
C SER A 774 -19.81 -23.51 10.70
N LEU A 775 -19.14 -24.22 11.62
CA LEU A 775 -19.15 -25.69 11.72
C LEU A 775 -20.46 -26.25 12.25
N PHE A 776 -21.22 -25.48 13.02
CA PHE A 776 -22.53 -25.89 13.55
C PHE A 776 -23.66 -25.71 12.53
N GLY A 777 -23.41 -25.01 11.42
CA GLY A 777 -24.41 -24.74 10.39
C GLY A 777 -24.99 -23.33 10.49
N PRO A 778 -26.27 -23.13 10.12
CA PRO A 778 -26.94 -21.83 10.18
C PRO A 778 -27.08 -21.27 11.60
N THR A 779 -27.21 -22.16 12.59
CA THR A 779 -27.36 -21.84 14.01
C THR A 779 -26.21 -22.44 14.81
N PHE A 780 -25.86 -21.78 15.91
CA PHE A 780 -24.76 -22.18 16.79
C PHE A 780 -25.01 -21.69 18.22
N TRP A 781 -24.27 -22.25 19.19
CA TRP A 781 -24.49 -22.02 20.61
C TRP A 781 -23.20 -21.63 21.33
N VAL A 782 -23.31 -20.83 22.39
CA VAL A 782 -22.16 -20.34 23.16
C VAL A 782 -21.37 -21.49 23.80
N GLY A 783 -22.03 -22.49 24.38
CA GLY A 783 -21.37 -23.67 24.93
C GLY A 783 -20.60 -24.47 23.88
N GLY A 784 -21.13 -24.57 22.66
CA GLY A 784 -20.45 -25.23 21.55
C GLY A 784 -19.21 -24.47 21.08
N LEU A 785 -19.29 -23.14 21.05
CA LEU A 785 -18.13 -22.29 20.74
C LEU A 785 -17.04 -22.40 21.81
N LYS A 786 -17.43 -22.40 23.10
CA LYS A 786 -16.48 -22.60 24.22
C LYS A 786 -15.74 -23.93 24.08
N ALA A 787 -16.45 -25.01 23.74
CA ALA A 787 -15.84 -26.33 23.56
C ALA A 787 -14.82 -26.38 22.40
N LEU A 788 -15.02 -25.61 21.33
CA LEU A 788 -14.07 -25.53 20.21
C LEU A 788 -12.91 -24.55 20.47
N LEU A 789 -13.13 -23.51 21.27
CA LEU A 789 -12.22 -22.37 21.45
C LEU A 789 -11.57 -22.30 22.84
N GLU A 790 -11.72 -23.33 23.67
CA GLU A 790 -11.35 -23.37 25.09
C GLU A 790 -9.91 -22.91 25.40
N ASN A 791 -8.96 -23.17 24.50
CA ASN A 791 -7.55 -22.79 24.64
C ASN A 791 -7.14 -21.60 23.75
N GLN A 792 -8.10 -20.94 23.10
CA GLN A 792 -7.84 -19.88 22.11
C GLN A 792 -8.43 -18.52 22.46
N LEU A 793 -9.51 -18.49 23.25
CA LEU A 793 -10.21 -17.27 23.67
C LEU A 793 -10.74 -17.44 25.09
N SER A 794 -10.57 -16.41 25.92
CA SER A 794 -11.25 -16.32 27.22
C SER A 794 -12.76 -16.12 27.05
N GLU A 795 -13.52 -16.40 28.11
CA GLU A 795 -14.98 -16.24 28.10
C GLU A 795 -15.42 -14.78 27.88
N GLU A 796 -14.65 -13.83 28.39
CA GLU A 796 -14.89 -12.40 28.21
C GLU A 796 -14.66 -11.97 26.75
N GLU A 797 -13.56 -12.42 26.13
CA GLU A 797 -13.26 -12.16 24.71
C GLU A 797 -14.28 -12.79 23.77
N LEU A 798 -14.75 -14.01 24.07
CA LEU A 798 -15.80 -14.68 23.30
C LEU A 798 -17.11 -13.88 23.37
N THR A 799 -17.50 -13.43 24.57
CA THR A 799 -18.71 -12.65 24.79
C THR A 799 -18.65 -11.29 24.08
N GLN A 800 -17.51 -10.60 24.18
CA GLN A 800 -17.27 -9.34 23.48
C GLN A 800 -17.31 -9.53 21.95
N SER A 801 -16.71 -10.61 21.45
CA SER A 801 -16.72 -10.95 20.03
C SER A 801 -18.13 -11.21 19.52
N LEU A 802 -18.95 -11.96 20.25
CA LEU A 802 -20.35 -12.22 19.88
C LEU A 802 -21.20 -10.95 19.87
N ARG A 803 -20.99 -10.03 20.82
CA ARG A 803 -21.66 -8.71 20.83
C ARG A 803 -21.28 -7.91 19.58
N GLN A 804 -19.98 -7.79 19.29
CA GLN A 804 -19.50 -7.11 18.09
C GLN A 804 -20.04 -7.72 16.80
N LEU A 805 -20.14 -9.05 16.70
CA LEU A 805 -20.73 -9.72 15.52
C LEU A 805 -22.24 -9.46 15.37
N VAL A 806 -22.96 -9.22 16.48
CA VAL A 806 -24.36 -8.80 16.44
C VAL A 806 -24.49 -7.34 16.01
N ASP A 807 -23.62 -6.46 16.52
CA ASP A 807 -23.58 -5.04 16.16
C ASP A 807 -23.20 -4.83 14.68
N LEU A 808 -22.30 -5.69 14.17
CA LEU A 808 -21.93 -5.76 12.75
C LEU A 808 -22.99 -6.46 11.88
N GLU A 809 -24.12 -6.89 12.48
CA GLU A 809 -25.22 -7.58 11.80
C GLU A 809 -24.82 -8.88 11.08
N VAL A 810 -23.72 -9.51 11.50
CA VAL A 810 -23.25 -10.78 10.93
C VAL A 810 -24.06 -11.96 11.50
N VAL A 811 -24.34 -11.90 12.80
CA VAL A 811 -25.12 -12.91 13.53
C VAL A 811 -26.26 -12.25 14.31
N GLN A 812 -27.25 -13.04 14.69
CA GLN A 812 -28.40 -12.58 15.46
C GLN A 812 -28.66 -13.53 16.62
N LEU A 813 -28.80 -12.96 17.82
CA LEU A 813 -29.26 -13.67 19.01
C LEU A 813 -30.71 -14.14 18.81
N GLN A 814 -30.96 -15.42 19.05
CA GLN A 814 -32.31 -15.98 18.97
C GLN A 814 -33.05 -15.80 20.32
N PRO A 815 -34.35 -15.46 20.30
CA PRO A 815 -35.13 -15.29 21.52
C PRO A 815 -35.38 -16.60 22.27
N THR A 816 -35.29 -17.74 21.57
CA THR A 816 -35.44 -19.08 22.11
C THR A 816 -34.26 -19.94 21.65
N SER A 817 -33.76 -20.80 22.53
CA SER A 817 -32.69 -21.75 22.22
C SER A 817 -33.24 -23.18 22.14
N ARG A 818 -32.76 -23.95 21.17
CA ARG A 818 -33.03 -25.39 21.02
C ARG A 818 -32.53 -26.21 22.22
N PHE A 819 -31.48 -25.76 22.90
CA PHE A 819 -30.89 -26.44 24.05
C PHE A 819 -31.10 -25.63 25.33
N SER A 820 -31.58 -26.28 26.38
CA SER A 820 -31.89 -25.61 27.65
C SER A 820 -30.61 -25.15 28.36
N GLY A 821 -30.56 -23.88 28.77
CA GLY A 821 -29.38 -23.27 29.42
C GLY A 821 -28.33 -22.72 28.46
N GLU A 822 -28.52 -22.89 27.15
CA GLU A 822 -27.60 -22.42 26.11
C GLU A 822 -28.13 -21.18 25.41
N THR A 823 -27.23 -20.23 25.11
CA THR A 823 -27.57 -19.05 24.31
C THR A 823 -27.38 -19.38 22.83
N GLU A 824 -28.45 -19.22 22.04
CA GLU A 824 -28.47 -19.56 20.60
C GLU A 824 -28.30 -18.32 19.73
N TYR A 825 -27.41 -18.44 18.75
CA TYR A 825 -27.19 -17.45 17.72
C TYR A 825 -27.43 -18.07 16.35
N ARG A 826 -27.80 -17.23 15.39
CA ARG A 826 -27.98 -17.60 14.00
C ARG A 826 -27.17 -16.68 13.11
N PHE A 827 -26.52 -17.22 12.09
CA PHE A 827 -25.98 -16.38 11.02
C PHE A 827 -27.13 -15.65 10.35
N ARG A 828 -27.05 -14.32 10.25
CA ARG A 828 -28.04 -13.56 9.47
C ARG A 828 -28.00 -13.97 7.99
N GLN A 829 -26.85 -14.46 7.52
CA GLN A 829 -26.59 -14.78 6.12
C GLN A 829 -25.88 -16.13 5.99
N LEU A 830 -26.47 -17.06 5.23
CA LEU A 830 -25.83 -18.36 4.94
C LEU A 830 -24.54 -18.20 4.12
N ALA A 831 -24.49 -17.23 3.21
CA ALA A 831 -23.30 -16.95 2.41
C ALA A 831 -22.09 -16.52 3.28
N VAL A 832 -22.32 -15.76 4.36
CA VAL A 832 -21.26 -15.39 5.31
C VAL A 832 -20.78 -16.61 6.09
N ARG A 833 -21.69 -17.51 6.45
CA ARG A 833 -21.34 -18.79 7.05
C ARG A 833 -20.48 -19.62 6.11
N ASP A 834 -20.85 -19.73 4.83
CA ASP A 834 -20.09 -20.50 3.84
C ASP A 834 -18.71 -19.88 3.57
N ALA A 835 -18.62 -18.56 3.55
CA ALA A 835 -17.34 -17.85 3.49
C ALA A 835 -16.48 -18.13 4.74
N ALA A 836 -17.04 -18.00 5.95
CA ALA A 836 -16.34 -18.31 7.19
C ALA A 836 -15.88 -19.77 7.27
N TYR A 837 -16.71 -20.71 6.78
CA TYR A 837 -16.38 -22.13 6.70
C TYR A 837 -15.22 -22.40 5.75
N SER A 838 -15.12 -21.66 4.64
CA SER A 838 -14.02 -21.77 3.68
C SER A 838 -12.67 -21.31 4.26
N LEU A 839 -12.69 -20.53 5.36
CA LEU A 839 -11.49 -20.10 6.10
C LEU A 839 -11.07 -21.10 7.20
N VAL A 840 -11.82 -22.20 7.39
CA VAL A 840 -11.42 -23.26 8.32
C VAL A 840 -10.27 -24.05 7.70
N PRO A 841 -9.08 -24.10 8.34
CA PRO A 841 -7.94 -24.85 7.82
C PRO A 841 -8.29 -26.31 7.55
N ASP A 842 -7.86 -26.84 6.41
CA ASP A 842 -8.14 -28.23 6.01
C ASP A 842 -7.59 -29.25 7.03
N SER A 843 -6.47 -28.92 7.70
CA SER A 843 -5.86 -29.73 8.76
C SER A 843 -6.75 -29.86 10.00
N LEU A 844 -7.48 -28.80 10.36
CA LEU A 844 -8.31 -28.74 11.57
C LEU A 844 -9.77 -29.15 11.31
N ARG A 845 -10.25 -28.99 10.08
CA ARG A 845 -11.66 -29.19 9.71
C ARG A 845 -12.24 -30.54 10.18
N PRO A 846 -11.63 -31.71 9.93
CA PRO A 846 -12.20 -33.00 10.36
C PRO A 846 -12.25 -33.16 11.88
N THR A 847 -11.34 -32.53 12.61
CA THR A 847 -11.28 -32.61 14.07
C THR A 847 -12.34 -31.71 14.69
N TRP A 848 -12.42 -30.45 14.24
CA TRP A 848 -13.41 -29.50 14.75
C TRP A 848 -14.83 -29.90 14.36
N GLN A 849 -15.06 -30.48 13.17
CA GLN A 849 -16.37 -31.04 12.79
C GLN A 849 -16.83 -32.15 13.74
N ARG A 850 -15.92 -33.07 14.11
CA ARG A 850 -16.23 -34.15 15.06
C ARG A 850 -16.55 -33.61 16.45
N GLN A 851 -15.79 -32.63 16.94
CA GLN A 851 -16.03 -31.97 18.22
C GLN A 851 -17.36 -31.21 18.24
N ALA A 852 -17.65 -30.45 17.17
CA ALA A 852 -18.92 -29.75 17.03
C ALA A 852 -20.11 -30.71 17.02
N SER A 853 -20.01 -31.81 16.28
CA SER A 853 -21.06 -32.84 16.22
C SER A 853 -21.26 -33.53 17.58
N ALA A 854 -20.16 -33.93 18.23
CA ALA A 854 -20.21 -34.55 19.55
C ALA A 854 -20.83 -33.63 20.62
N TRP A 855 -20.58 -32.32 20.54
CA TRP A 855 -21.21 -31.34 21.41
C TRP A 855 -22.72 -31.24 21.16
N VAL A 856 -23.16 -31.18 19.90
CA VAL A 856 -24.59 -31.13 19.54
C VAL A 856 -25.33 -32.39 20.00
N ASP A 857 -24.71 -33.58 19.83
CA ASP A 857 -25.28 -34.86 20.27
C ASP A 857 -25.32 -34.97 21.81
N GLY A 858 -24.28 -34.49 22.49
CA GLY A 858 -24.21 -34.42 23.96
C GLY A 858 -25.22 -33.44 24.55
N ALA A 859 -25.39 -32.26 23.95
CA ALA A 859 -26.39 -31.27 24.36
C ALA A 859 -27.82 -31.78 24.12
N GLY A 860 -28.05 -32.56 23.06
CA GLY A 860 -29.35 -33.15 22.73
C GLY A 860 -29.75 -34.34 23.62
N THR A 861 -28.80 -35.05 24.24
CA THR A 861 -29.07 -36.15 25.17
C THR A 861 -29.45 -35.65 26.57
N GLY A 862 -28.96 -34.48 27.00
CA GLY A 862 -29.37 -33.81 28.24
C GLY A 862 -30.81 -33.29 28.24
N THR A 863 -31.38 -32.97 27.07
CA THR A 863 -32.75 -32.46 26.94
C THR A 863 -33.82 -33.56 26.94
N ARG A 864 -33.45 -34.84 26.76
CA ARG A 864 -34.39 -35.98 26.86
C ARG A 864 -34.56 -36.51 28.30
N ALA A 865 -33.80 -35.98 29.26
CA ALA A 865 -33.81 -36.40 30.66
C ALA A 865 -34.45 -35.38 31.62
N ARG A 866 -35.38 -34.54 31.12
CA ARG A 866 -36.23 -33.69 31.94
C ARG A 866 -37.70 -33.85 31.56
#